data_AF-A0A931C859-F1
#
_entry.id   AF-A0A931C859-F1
#
_cell.length_a   1.000
_cell.length_b   1.000
_cell.length_c   1.000
_cell.angle_alpha   90.00
_cell.angle_beta   90.00
_cell.angle_gamma   90.00
#
_symmetry.space_group_name_H-M   'P 1'
#
loop_
_entity.id
_entity.type
_entity.pdbx_description
1 polymer ?
#
loop_
_entity_poly.entity_id
_entity_poly.type
_entity_poly.pdbx_seq_one_letter_code
_entity_poly.pdbx_strand_id
1 'polypeptide(L)'
;MTLPPVAADVTAEAVAALPARLSKRLDAVAAQAHSWPVSHDGDVITVRPDDQTTVTLTTPVVAAGDAACSCLLAPRCLHRAAVLSIAPVLAAGASADSGPIVESQGGGWAAPAEHAETRSPGESDGGSDTSEAEPAGTGPHWESRSEGDASQPEPLGGGPAPGGSQAGPVGRGSASPGGAAAQVRLAAPVTEAQCRAALDLAAAASAVLAGGIPGAGAVAQADLLRAVHQARAAKLHAPAAAAVRVVEHLRAARREDPAFRLATLTDDLRELLACCHRLAGGDATAIGVARRDYEPVGDLRLHGLFCEPIRAATGHAGAATYLADTRGRIWTVSDVKPADPAVAVSAARASVDLGEVRLSHHELSRGGLLAVNAHASVTGRLSHGRARQAVSASGSSWFDAPLDALWHPGLPAQIDRWLTGAAMPAHERPAAHDLAFLDGIILGADRRGLLLAVTPHDPAASVAAAPPGQPAASGGNTAPTEKDTAAQSTSAVPATIVAVAAPLDDPALPYVTNLRILAVHAAGHPIRLVGRFTGPRRVAGLAFTAKWLPARHGGHVDLGTGPLARADLPGTLPTPADQASVLPKPGIPPRPADQPSTPPTPGIPPTPGMPLALISLADDLTGDQIGAPPAPPLHLLRHQLERVASAGRPALLTGVGDDARRLADAHLSAAAAVLSALGAAGVRRTRDVFGRLDPHDVQQLARAWLTAAVYEQAAAHELTRIAWAETTEV
;
A
#
# COMPACT_ATOMS: atom_id res chain seq x y z
N MET A 1 -13.77 -6.03 17.85
CA MET A 1 -15.00 -6.47 17.15
C MET A 1 -14.61 -6.82 15.72
N THR A 2 -14.75 -8.09 15.33
CA THR A 2 -14.32 -8.63 14.03
C THR A 2 -15.54 -9.06 13.23
N LEU A 3 -16.12 -8.14 12.46
CA LEU A 3 -17.20 -8.48 11.53
C LEU A 3 -16.63 -9.05 10.22
N PRO A 4 -17.33 -9.99 9.55
CA PRO A 4 -16.88 -10.55 8.29
C PRO A 4 -16.97 -9.51 7.16
N PRO A 5 -16.17 -9.65 6.08
CA PRO A 5 -16.34 -8.82 4.90
C PRO A 5 -17.68 -9.09 4.19
N VAL A 6 -18.36 -8.03 3.76
CA VAL A 6 -19.72 -8.04 3.19
C VAL A 6 -19.71 -7.51 1.75
N ALA A 7 -20.43 -8.16 0.84
CA ALA A 7 -20.59 -7.67 -0.53
C ALA A 7 -21.24 -6.26 -0.59
N ALA A 8 -20.70 -5.40 -1.44
CA ALA A 8 -21.06 -3.97 -1.51
C ALA A 8 -22.57 -3.75 -1.74
N ASP A 9 -23.16 -4.57 -2.60
CA ASP A 9 -24.58 -4.63 -2.91
C ASP A 9 -25.45 -5.07 -1.72
N VAL A 10 -25.02 -6.05 -0.91
CA VAL A 10 -25.79 -6.50 0.28
C VAL A 10 -25.95 -5.35 1.29
N THR A 11 -24.90 -4.56 1.54
CA THR A 11 -25.01 -3.34 2.35
C THR A 11 -25.87 -2.28 1.65
N ALA A 12 -25.67 -2.06 0.34
CA ALA A 12 -26.38 -1.03 -0.42
C ALA A 12 -27.89 -1.28 -0.53
N GLU A 13 -28.31 -2.54 -0.65
CA GLU A 13 -29.70 -3.00 -0.68
C GLU A 13 -30.33 -2.90 0.72
N ALA A 14 -29.65 -3.39 1.76
CA ALA A 14 -30.16 -3.35 3.13
C ALA A 14 -30.45 -1.91 3.60
N VAL A 15 -29.63 -0.93 3.19
CA VAL A 15 -29.86 0.49 3.46
C VAL A 15 -30.95 1.09 2.55
N ALA A 16 -30.97 0.75 1.25
CA ALA A 16 -32.02 1.20 0.32
C ALA A 16 -33.42 0.70 0.72
N ALA A 17 -33.50 -0.49 1.32
CA ALA A 17 -34.75 -1.08 1.80
C ALA A 17 -35.35 -0.36 3.02
N LEU A 18 -34.60 0.50 3.74
CA LEU A 18 -35.09 1.21 4.91
C LEU A 18 -36.15 2.26 4.55
N PRO A 19 -37.33 2.29 5.21
CA PRO A 19 -38.23 3.43 5.16
C PRO A 19 -37.53 4.73 5.61
N ALA A 20 -37.91 5.89 5.05
CA ALA A 20 -37.28 7.19 5.33
C ALA A 20 -37.28 7.63 6.82
N ARG A 21 -38.12 7.03 7.66
CA ARG A 21 -38.15 7.22 9.13
C ARG A 21 -37.11 6.37 9.89
N LEU A 22 -36.52 5.38 9.22
CA LEU A 22 -35.46 4.52 9.74
C LEU A 22 -34.10 4.98 9.22
N SER A 23 -33.95 5.27 7.91
CA SER A 23 -32.66 5.72 7.35
C SER A 23 -32.09 6.96 8.07
N LYS A 24 -32.94 7.93 8.46
CA LYS A 24 -32.57 9.09 9.31
C LYS A 24 -31.98 8.75 10.70
N ARG A 25 -32.09 7.51 11.16
CA ARG A 25 -31.54 7.03 12.44
C ARG A 25 -30.41 6.01 12.25
N LEU A 26 -30.07 5.65 11.00
CA LEU A 26 -29.10 4.61 10.70
C LEU A 26 -27.71 4.95 11.24
N ASP A 27 -27.22 6.17 11.06
CA ASP A 27 -25.89 6.60 11.55
C ASP A 27 -25.76 6.50 13.08
N ALA A 28 -26.80 6.88 13.82
CA ALA A 28 -26.80 6.78 15.28
C ALA A 28 -26.80 5.32 15.77
N VAL A 29 -27.52 4.43 15.08
CA VAL A 29 -27.54 2.99 15.39
C VAL A 29 -26.24 2.30 14.93
N ALA A 30 -25.64 2.74 13.82
CA ALA A 30 -24.34 2.24 13.35
C ALA A 30 -23.20 2.62 14.31
N ALA A 31 -23.22 3.83 14.88
CA ALA A 31 -22.28 4.22 15.93
C ALA A 31 -22.41 3.34 17.19
N GLN A 32 -23.65 3.01 17.60
CA GLN A 32 -23.92 2.07 18.69
C GLN A 32 -23.50 0.63 18.34
N ALA A 33 -23.62 0.22 17.08
CA ALA A 33 -23.33 -1.14 16.64
C ALA A 33 -21.87 -1.57 16.85
N HIS A 34 -20.93 -0.63 17.00
CA HIS A 34 -19.53 -0.92 17.31
C HIS A 34 -19.30 -1.49 18.73
N SER A 35 -20.25 -1.32 19.66
CA SER A 35 -20.16 -1.87 21.03
C SER A 35 -21.08 -3.08 21.27
N TRP A 36 -21.84 -3.53 20.27
CA TRP A 36 -22.70 -4.72 20.39
C TRP A 36 -21.85 -6.00 20.55
N PRO A 37 -22.19 -6.90 21.49
CA PRO A 37 -21.53 -8.19 21.62
C PRO A 37 -21.57 -9.00 20.31
N VAL A 38 -20.44 -9.61 19.98
CA VAL A 38 -20.28 -10.52 18.83
C VAL A 38 -19.74 -11.86 19.31
N SER A 39 -20.37 -12.95 18.90
CA SER A 39 -19.82 -14.30 19.01
C SER A 39 -19.57 -14.90 17.62
N HIS A 40 -18.58 -15.78 17.55
CA HIS A 40 -18.17 -16.51 16.35
C HIS A 40 -18.35 -18.00 16.60
N ASP A 41 -19.02 -18.70 15.68
CA ASP A 41 -19.23 -20.15 15.71
C ASP A 41 -19.09 -20.71 14.29
N GLY A 42 -17.89 -21.15 13.93
CA GLY A 42 -17.53 -21.49 12.56
C GLY A 42 -17.78 -20.34 11.58
N ASP A 43 -18.53 -20.62 10.51
CA ASP A 43 -18.97 -19.63 9.52
C ASP A 43 -20.15 -18.75 9.97
N VAL A 44 -20.65 -18.91 11.21
CA VAL A 44 -21.79 -18.15 11.74
C VAL A 44 -21.29 -17.09 12.74
N ILE A 45 -21.61 -15.83 12.45
CA ILE A 45 -21.23 -14.68 13.28
C ILE A 45 -22.49 -14.00 13.79
N THR A 46 -22.63 -13.95 15.12
CA THR A 46 -23.86 -13.55 15.80
C THR A 46 -23.63 -12.24 16.55
N VAL A 47 -24.40 -11.21 16.23
CA VAL A 47 -24.35 -9.88 16.85
C VAL A 47 -25.63 -9.65 17.65
N ARG A 48 -25.53 -9.14 18.88
CA ARG A 48 -26.69 -8.88 19.75
C ARG A 48 -26.86 -7.37 20.03
N PRO A 49 -27.79 -6.68 19.34
CA PRO A 49 -28.12 -5.28 19.60
C PRO A 49 -28.78 -5.04 20.97
N ASP A 50 -29.54 -6.02 21.44
CA ASP A 50 -30.26 -6.03 22.72
C ASP A 50 -30.53 -7.49 23.14
N ASP A 51 -31.24 -7.72 24.24
CA ASP A 51 -31.49 -9.07 24.75
C ASP A 51 -32.41 -9.92 23.86
N GLN A 52 -33.30 -9.30 23.08
CA GLN A 52 -34.34 -9.93 22.26
C GLN A 52 -33.97 -9.97 20.76
N THR A 53 -33.20 -8.99 20.29
CA THR A 53 -32.71 -8.92 18.92
C THR A 53 -31.41 -9.72 18.77
N THR A 54 -31.31 -10.47 17.69
CA THR A 54 -30.06 -11.06 17.20
C THR A 54 -29.96 -10.82 15.70
N VAL A 55 -28.77 -10.40 15.23
CA VAL A 55 -28.40 -10.32 13.81
C VAL A 55 -27.39 -11.43 13.54
N THR A 56 -27.67 -12.27 12.55
CA THR A 56 -26.84 -13.42 12.20
C THR A 56 -26.26 -13.20 10.81
N LEU A 57 -24.94 -13.33 10.70
CA LEU A 57 -24.19 -13.28 9.44
C LEU A 57 -23.62 -14.67 9.15
N THR A 58 -23.84 -15.18 7.95
CA THR A 58 -23.24 -16.44 7.47
C THR A 58 -22.09 -16.10 6.51
N THR A 59 -20.90 -16.65 6.72
CA THR A 59 -19.73 -16.31 5.89
C THR A 59 -19.56 -17.26 4.71
N PRO A 60 -19.20 -16.76 3.51
CA PRO A 60 -19.00 -15.35 3.15
C PRO A 60 -20.35 -14.63 2.90
N VAL A 61 -20.49 -13.38 3.38
CA VAL A 61 -21.73 -12.59 3.21
C VAL A 61 -21.76 -11.98 1.81
N VAL A 62 -22.36 -12.70 0.85
CA VAL A 62 -22.41 -12.37 -0.58
C VAL A 62 -23.81 -12.12 -1.13
N ALA A 63 -24.85 -12.57 -0.44
CA ALA A 63 -26.25 -12.41 -0.80
C ALA A 63 -27.06 -11.80 0.35
N ALA A 64 -28.24 -11.25 0.01
CA ALA A 64 -29.12 -10.60 0.99
C ALA A 64 -29.61 -11.56 2.11
N GLY A 65 -29.71 -12.86 1.82
CA GLY A 65 -30.14 -13.90 2.75
C GLY A 65 -29.10 -14.25 3.83
N ASP A 66 -27.81 -14.05 3.53
CA ASP A 66 -26.69 -14.41 4.43
C ASP A 66 -26.66 -13.53 5.70
N ALA A 67 -27.44 -12.45 5.73
CA ALA A 67 -27.57 -11.51 6.83
C ALA A 67 -29.02 -11.46 7.35
N ALA A 68 -29.33 -12.31 8.33
CA ALA A 68 -30.64 -12.40 8.97
C ALA A 68 -30.75 -11.54 10.23
N CYS A 69 -31.97 -11.26 10.69
CA CYS A 69 -32.23 -10.56 11.95
C CYS A 69 -33.56 -11.03 12.57
N SER A 70 -33.58 -11.28 13.88
CA SER A 70 -34.76 -11.83 14.58
C SER A 70 -35.89 -10.82 14.83
N CYS A 71 -35.67 -9.51 14.63
CA CYS A 71 -36.68 -8.51 14.98
C CYS A 71 -37.83 -8.40 13.96
N LEU A 72 -39.01 -8.02 14.44
CA LEU A 72 -40.28 -7.94 13.68
C LEU A 72 -40.27 -7.00 12.45
N LEU A 73 -39.17 -6.27 12.20
CA LEU A 73 -38.99 -5.40 11.04
C LEU A 73 -38.06 -6.01 9.98
N ALA A 74 -37.57 -7.24 10.16
CA ALA A 74 -36.74 -7.93 9.18
C ALA A 74 -37.50 -8.18 7.86
N PRO A 75 -36.82 -8.19 6.69
CA PRO A 75 -35.40 -7.90 6.47
C PRO A 75 -35.09 -6.38 6.40
N ARG A 76 -36.09 -5.51 6.59
CA ARG A 76 -36.02 -4.05 6.37
C ARG A 76 -35.76 -3.26 7.67
N CYS A 77 -34.93 -3.82 8.56
CA CYS A 77 -34.72 -3.31 9.92
C CYS A 77 -33.41 -2.54 10.11
N LEU A 78 -33.39 -1.66 11.11
CA LEU A 78 -32.21 -0.87 11.47
C LEU A 78 -31.01 -1.73 11.90
N HIS A 79 -31.24 -2.83 12.61
CA HIS A 79 -30.17 -3.66 13.15
C HIS A 79 -29.35 -4.34 12.06
N ARG A 80 -30.01 -4.98 11.09
CA ARG A 80 -29.37 -5.57 9.90
C ARG A 80 -28.62 -4.51 9.10
N ALA A 81 -29.28 -3.39 8.79
CA ALA A 81 -28.66 -2.30 8.03
C ALA A 81 -27.45 -1.68 8.76
N ALA A 82 -27.50 -1.55 10.09
CA ALA A 82 -26.39 -1.01 10.89
C ALA A 82 -25.18 -1.95 10.89
N VAL A 83 -25.37 -3.24 11.19
CA VAL A 83 -24.28 -4.24 11.14
C VAL A 83 -23.62 -4.28 9.76
N LEU A 84 -24.41 -4.33 8.67
CA LEU A 84 -23.88 -4.32 7.30
C LEU A 84 -23.24 -2.97 6.92
N SER A 85 -23.60 -1.86 7.58
CA SER A 85 -22.97 -0.55 7.37
C SER A 85 -21.61 -0.43 8.06
N ILE A 86 -21.35 -1.19 9.14
CA ILE A 86 -20.07 -1.19 9.87
C ILE A 86 -19.14 -2.37 9.54
N ALA A 87 -19.65 -3.44 8.93
CA ALA A 87 -18.86 -4.59 8.49
C ALA A 87 -17.95 -4.24 7.28
N PRO A 88 -16.69 -4.71 7.22
CA PRO A 88 -15.75 -4.40 6.12
C PRO A 88 -16.30 -4.73 4.73
N VAL A 89 -15.90 -4.02 3.68
CA VAL A 89 -16.31 -4.38 2.30
C VAL A 89 -15.54 -5.61 1.79
N LEU A 90 -16.27 -6.58 1.21
CA LEU A 90 -15.69 -7.73 0.54
C LEU A 90 -14.92 -7.32 -0.72
N ALA A 91 -13.63 -7.68 -0.74
CA ALA A 91 -12.74 -7.49 -1.88
C ALA A 91 -13.15 -8.40 -3.06
N ALA A 92 -13.04 -7.87 -4.28
CA ALA A 92 -13.28 -8.67 -5.47
C ALA A 92 -12.17 -9.72 -5.63
N GLY A 93 -12.55 -10.99 -5.81
CA GLY A 93 -11.62 -12.13 -5.92
C GLY A 93 -11.51 -13.03 -4.68
N ALA A 94 -12.23 -12.74 -3.59
CA ALA A 94 -12.29 -13.58 -2.39
C ALA A 94 -13.29 -14.77 -2.49
N SER A 95 -13.77 -15.08 -3.70
CA SER A 95 -14.76 -16.13 -3.95
C SER A 95 -14.12 -17.52 -4.06
N ALA A 96 -14.23 -18.29 -2.97
CA ALA A 96 -14.19 -19.76 -2.92
C ALA A 96 -13.37 -20.51 -4.00
N ASP A 97 -12.05 -20.60 -3.80
CA ASP A 97 -11.26 -21.76 -4.26
C ASP A 97 -10.21 -22.14 -3.19
N SER A 98 -10.73 -22.36 -1.99
CA SER A 98 -10.03 -23.07 -0.91
C SER A 98 -10.71 -24.43 -0.76
N GLY A 99 -10.47 -25.34 -1.71
CA GLY A 99 -10.89 -26.73 -1.58
C GLY A 99 -10.40 -27.32 -0.24
N PRO A 100 -11.18 -28.18 0.43
CA PRO A 100 -10.92 -28.57 1.81
C PRO A 100 -9.54 -29.21 1.94
N ILE A 101 -8.70 -28.62 2.79
CA ILE A 101 -7.44 -29.24 3.20
C ILE A 101 -7.81 -30.41 4.09
N VAL A 102 -7.91 -31.60 3.50
CA VAL A 102 -8.02 -32.85 4.25
C VAL A 102 -6.75 -33.00 5.08
N GLU A 103 -6.87 -32.87 6.40
CA GLU A 103 -5.78 -33.14 7.32
C GLU A 103 -5.42 -34.62 7.28
N SER A 104 -4.44 -34.98 6.45
CA SER A 104 -3.86 -36.32 6.43
C SER A 104 -3.05 -36.55 7.72
N GLN A 105 -3.75 -36.97 8.78
CA GLN A 105 -3.14 -37.37 10.04
C GLN A 105 -2.11 -38.50 9.80
N GLY A 106 -1.03 -38.49 10.58
CA GLY A 106 0.24 -39.10 10.17
C GLY A 106 0.24 -40.63 10.06
N GLY A 107 0.75 -41.14 8.93
CA GLY A 107 1.12 -42.54 8.77
C GLY A 107 2.49 -42.84 9.38
N GLY A 108 2.50 -43.40 10.60
CA GLY A 108 3.70 -44.00 11.20
C GLY A 108 4.11 -45.30 10.51
N TRP A 109 5.27 -45.86 10.91
CA TRP A 109 5.80 -47.10 10.33
C TRP A 109 4.85 -48.30 10.45
N ALA A 110 4.88 -49.17 9.44
CA ALA A 110 4.09 -50.40 9.41
C ALA A 110 4.85 -51.61 9.99
N ALA A 111 4.13 -52.44 10.75
CA ALA A 111 4.42 -53.85 11.00
C ALA A 111 3.06 -54.61 11.02
N PRO A 112 2.98 -55.90 10.67
CA PRO A 112 1.79 -56.40 9.99
C PRO A 112 0.87 -57.37 10.79
N ALA A 113 -0.39 -57.39 10.33
CA ALA A 113 -1.36 -58.50 10.31
C ALA A 113 -1.96 -59.04 11.63
N GLU A 114 -3.30 -59.08 11.68
CA GLU A 114 -4.08 -60.32 11.80
C GLU A 114 -5.52 -60.12 11.23
N HIS A 115 -6.36 -61.17 11.21
CA HIS A 115 -7.53 -61.28 10.30
C HIS A 115 -8.91 -61.08 10.97
N ALA A 116 -9.90 -60.59 10.18
CA ALA A 116 -11.33 -60.98 10.11
C ALA A 116 -12.29 -59.77 9.82
N GLU A 117 -13.53 -59.92 9.34
CA GLU A 117 -14.06 -60.70 8.20
C GLU A 117 -15.49 -60.21 7.84
N THR A 118 -15.80 -59.97 6.56
CA THR A 118 -17.16 -60.00 5.91
C THR A 118 -18.34 -59.06 6.29
N ARG A 119 -19.03 -58.63 5.21
CA ARG A 119 -20.51 -58.54 4.97
C ARG A 119 -21.38 -57.35 5.46
N SER A 120 -21.81 -56.55 4.46
CA SER A 120 -23.22 -56.14 4.22
C SER A 120 -24.08 -57.36 3.75
N PRO A 121 -25.43 -57.33 3.56
CA PRO A 121 -26.31 -56.19 3.18
C PRO A 121 -27.68 -56.15 3.92
N GLY A 122 -28.65 -55.36 3.42
CA GLY A 122 -30.07 -55.44 3.81
C GLY A 122 -30.96 -54.29 3.32
N GLU A 123 -31.70 -54.49 2.23
CA GLU A 123 -32.86 -53.67 1.83
C GLU A 123 -34.15 -54.10 2.55
N SER A 124 -35.17 -53.23 2.57
CA SER A 124 -36.57 -53.63 2.79
C SER A 124 -37.56 -52.61 2.21
N ASP A 125 -38.53 -53.09 1.43
CA ASP A 125 -39.56 -52.31 0.72
C ASP A 125 -40.77 -51.85 1.57
N GLY A 126 -41.54 -50.91 1.01
CA GLY A 126 -42.97 -50.71 1.30
C GLY A 126 -43.39 -49.23 1.48
N GLY A 127 -44.50 -48.74 0.91
CA GLY A 127 -45.50 -49.36 0.02
C GLY A 127 -46.90 -48.78 0.22
N SER A 128 -47.71 -48.65 -0.85
CA SER A 128 -49.03 -47.96 -0.96
C SER A 128 -48.99 -46.43 -0.73
N ASP A 129 -49.57 -45.54 -1.54
CA ASP A 129 -50.80 -45.47 -2.37
C ASP A 129 -52.02 -44.86 -1.68
N THR A 130 -52.52 -43.73 -2.20
CA THR A 130 -53.92 -43.55 -2.64
C THR A 130 -54.13 -42.21 -3.40
N SER A 131 -55.15 -42.16 -4.27
CA SER A 131 -55.62 -41.02 -5.08
C SER A 131 -56.53 -40.05 -4.25
N GLU A 132 -57.07 -38.89 -4.68
CA GLU A 132 -57.62 -38.30 -5.94
C GLU A 132 -57.64 -36.74 -5.75
N ALA A 133 -57.94 -35.79 -6.67
CA ALA A 133 -58.30 -35.70 -8.10
C ALA A 133 -58.13 -34.22 -8.61
N GLU A 134 -58.40 -33.94 -9.89
CA GLU A 134 -58.79 -32.60 -10.40
C GLU A 134 -60.33 -32.43 -10.42
N PRO A 135 -60.87 -31.20 -10.58
CA PRO A 135 -61.26 -30.76 -11.93
C PRO A 135 -61.04 -29.26 -12.24
N ALA A 136 -61.05 -28.91 -13.54
CA ALA A 136 -60.89 -27.54 -14.04
C ALA A 136 -62.21 -26.75 -14.20
N GLY A 137 -62.15 -25.41 -14.33
CA GLY A 137 -63.32 -24.62 -14.71
C GLY A 137 -63.15 -23.09 -14.85
N THR A 138 -63.43 -22.57 -16.06
CA THR A 138 -63.90 -21.20 -16.41
C THR A 138 -63.10 -19.93 -16.02
N GLY A 139 -62.80 -19.10 -17.03
CA GLY A 139 -62.58 -17.63 -16.87
C GLY A 139 -63.81 -16.82 -17.31
N PRO A 140 -63.68 -15.50 -17.54
CA PRO A 140 -64.20 -14.95 -18.80
C PRO A 140 -63.34 -13.84 -19.47
N HIS A 141 -63.77 -13.45 -20.69
CA HIS A 141 -63.30 -12.36 -21.56
C HIS A 141 -63.50 -10.94 -20.92
N TRP A 142 -63.11 -9.79 -21.50
CA TRP A 142 -63.27 -9.26 -22.88
C TRP A 142 -62.24 -8.11 -23.17
N GLU A 143 -61.57 -8.07 -24.34
CA GLU A 143 -61.79 -7.16 -25.52
C GLU A 143 -61.29 -5.69 -25.40
N SER A 144 -60.90 -4.93 -26.45
CA SER A 144 -60.60 -5.16 -27.89
C SER A 144 -59.92 -3.92 -28.55
N ARG A 145 -59.50 -4.02 -29.84
CA ARG A 145 -58.90 -3.01 -30.77
C ARG A 145 -57.36 -2.89 -30.70
N SER A 146 -56.51 -3.14 -31.72
CA SER A 146 -56.59 -3.41 -33.18
C SER A 146 -56.37 -2.22 -34.13
N GLU A 147 -55.72 -2.50 -35.29
CA GLU A 147 -55.11 -1.63 -36.34
C GLU A 147 -53.61 -1.36 -36.09
N GLY A 148 -52.63 -1.56 -37.00
CA GLY A 148 -52.50 -1.93 -38.43
C GLY A 148 -51.08 -1.45 -38.87
N ASP A 149 -50.33 -1.97 -39.87
CA ASP A 149 -50.56 -2.95 -40.95
C ASP A 149 -49.21 -3.69 -41.30
N ALA A 150 -49.21 -4.57 -42.31
CA ALA A 150 -48.19 -5.54 -42.73
C ALA A 150 -46.91 -4.91 -43.39
N SER A 151 -45.82 -5.62 -43.76
CA SER A 151 -45.74 -6.95 -44.40
C SER A 151 -44.38 -7.68 -44.27
N GLN A 152 -44.41 -9.02 -44.39
CA GLN A 152 -43.27 -9.88 -44.77
C GLN A 152 -43.20 -10.06 -46.32
N PRO A 153 -42.22 -10.79 -46.90
CA PRO A 153 -42.34 -12.27 -46.96
C PRO A 153 -41.03 -13.06 -46.76
N GLU A 154 -41.17 -14.38 -46.54
CA GLU A 154 -40.11 -15.41 -46.56
C GLU A 154 -39.92 -16.03 -48.00
N PRO A 155 -39.43 -17.27 -48.20
CA PRO A 155 -38.02 -17.68 -48.19
C PRO A 155 -37.59 -18.44 -49.48
N LEU A 156 -36.33 -18.89 -49.55
CA LEU A 156 -35.76 -20.04 -50.31
C LEU A 156 -34.21 -20.01 -50.15
N GLY A 157 -33.43 -21.09 -50.12
CA GLY A 157 -33.71 -22.53 -50.04
C GLY A 157 -32.52 -23.37 -50.57
N GLY A 158 -32.03 -24.37 -49.81
CA GLY A 158 -31.08 -25.40 -50.31
C GLY A 158 -29.79 -25.66 -49.49
N GLY A 159 -29.47 -26.94 -49.29
CA GLY A 159 -28.12 -27.44 -48.92
C GLY A 159 -27.31 -27.85 -50.17
N PRO A 160 -26.21 -28.67 -50.09
CA PRO A 160 -25.97 -29.72 -49.07
C PRO A 160 -24.49 -29.84 -48.59
N ALA A 161 -24.17 -30.97 -47.96
CA ALA A 161 -22.82 -31.51 -47.68
C ALA A 161 -22.82 -33.03 -48.09
N PRO A 162 -21.76 -33.87 -47.88
CA PRO A 162 -20.43 -33.63 -47.33
C PRO A 162 -19.26 -34.30 -48.15
N GLY A 163 -18.04 -34.32 -47.59
CA GLY A 163 -17.08 -35.43 -47.80
C GLY A 163 -15.64 -35.06 -48.20
N GLY A 164 -14.67 -35.87 -47.76
CA GLY A 164 -13.29 -35.88 -48.28
C GLY A 164 -12.16 -35.88 -47.24
N SER A 165 -11.60 -37.05 -46.93
CA SER A 165 -10.33 -37.17 -46.18
C SER A 165 -9.17 -37.50 -47.12
N GLN A 166 -8.03 -36.81 -46.97
CA GLN A 166 -6.71 -37.28 -47.41
C GLN A 166 -5.64 -36.82 -46.41
N ALA A 167 -4.47 -37.48 -46.41
CA ALA A 167 -3.45 -37.32 -45.38
C ALA A 167 -2.01 -37.27 -45.93
N GLY A 168 -1.15 -36.52 -45.24
CA GLY A 168 0.30 -36.45 -45.46
C GLY A 168 0.78 -35.33 -46.40
N PRO A 169 2.11 -35.08 -46.47
CA PRO A 169 3.20 -35.74 -45.75
C PRO A 169 3.77 -34.90 -44.58
N VAL A 170 4.65 -35.51 -43.77
CA VAL A 170 5.25 -34.86 -42.59
C VAL A 170 6.50 -34.06 -42.98
N GLY A 171 6.34 -32.74 -43.21
CA GLY A 171 7.46 -31.83 -43.50
C GLY A 171 8.29 -31.49 -42.26
N ARG A 172 9.48 -32.07 -42.12
CA ARG A 172 10.38 -31.84 -40.97
C ARG A 172 11.20 -30.54 -41.12
N GLY A 173 10.52 -29.39 -41.04
CA GLY A 173 11.13 -28.06 -41.13
C GLY A 173 11.71 -27.56 -39.80
N SER A 174 13.01 -27.29 -39.75
CA SER A 174 13.67 -26.66 -38.60
C SER A 174 13.43 -25.16 -38.58
N ALA A 175 12.49 -24.69 -37.76
CA ALA A 175 12.24 -23.26 -37.54
C ALA A 175 13.17 -22.71 -36.44
N SER A 176 14.04 -21.77 -36.79
CA SER A 176 14.73 -20.93 -35.79
C SER A 176 13.71 -20.04 -35.04
N PRO A 177 13.95 -19.69 -33.76
CA PRO A 177 13.08 -18.78 -33.03
C PRO A 177 13.25 -17.34 -33.52
N GLY A 178 12.62 -17.00 -34.65
CA GLY A 178 12.44 -15.63 -35.10
C GLY A 178 11.61 -14.86 -34.08
N GLY A 179 12.12 -13.71 -33.63
CA GLY A 179 11.51 -12.96 -32.53
C GLY A 179 10.07 -12.57 -32.81
N ALA A 180 9.15 -13.01 -31.95
CA ALA A 180 7.77 -12.57 -31.99
C ALA A 180 7.70 -11.08 -31.61
N ALA A 181 7.66 -10.21 -32.63
CA ALA A 181 7.41 -8.79 -32.43
C ALA A 181 6.09 -8.62 -31.67
N ALA A 182 6.15 -8.01 -30.48
CA ALA A 182 5.00 -7.87 -29.61
C ALA A 182 3.93 -7.03 -30.30
N GLN A 183 2.89 -7.69 -30.81
CA GLN A 183 1.72 -7.00 -31.37
C GLN A 183 1.05 -6.23 -30.25
N VAL A 184 1.21 -4.91 -30.26
CA VAL A 184 0.55 -3.99 -29.34
C VAL A 184 -0.95 -4.15 -29.53
N ARG A 185 -1.61 -4.87 -28.62
CA ARG A 185 -3.06 -4.99 -28.61
C ARG A 185 -3.62 -3.60 -28.33
N LEU A 186 -4.14 -2.94 -29.37
CA LEU A 186 -4.91 -1.71 -29.20
C LEU A 186 -6.03 -1.99 -28.20
N ALA A 187 -6.05 -1.25 -27.09
CA ALA A 187 -7.02 -1.44 -26.05
C ALA A 187 -8.43 -1.22 -26.61
N ALA A 188 -9.37 -2.10 -26.25
CA ALA A 188 -10.76 -1.94 -26.67
C ALA A 188 -11.32 -0.61 -26.11
N PRO A 189 -12.09 0.16 -26.91
CA PRO A 189 -12.62 1.45 -26.48
C PRO A 189 -13.59 1.27 -25.30
N VAL A 190 -13.66 2.30 -24.44
CA VAL A 190 -14.59 2.33 -23.30
C VAL A 190 -16.03 2.23 -23.82
N THR A 191 -16.77 1.22 -23.33
CA THR A 191 -18.17 0.98 -23.74
C THR A 191 -19.13 1.98 -23.10
N GLU A 192 -20.33 2.15 -23.67
CA GLU A 192 -21.36 3.03 -23.10
C GLU A 192 -21.74 2.64 -21.65
N ALA A 193 -21.88 1.33 -21.38
CA ALA A 193 -22.15 0.82 -20.03
C ALA A 193 -21.03 1.16 -19.03
N GLN A 194 -19.77 1.14 -19.47
CA GLN A 194 -18.62 1.56 -18.66
C GLN A 194 -18.60 3.09 -18.45
N CYS A 195 -18.88 3.88 -19.49
CA CYS A 195 -19.02 5.33 -19.34
C CYS A 195 -20.15 5.68 -18.34
N ARG A 196 -21.31 5.02 -18.44
CA ARG A 196 -22.43 5.17 -17.51
C ARG A 196 -22.03 4.84 -16.06
N ALA A 197 -21.45 3.66 -15.83
CA ALA A 197 -21.03 3.26 -14.48
C ALA A 197 -19.92 4.16 -13.90
N ALA A 198 -19.03 4.70 -14.72
CA ALA A 198 -18.04 5.69 -14.30
C ALA A 198 -18.68 7.03 -13.91
N LEU A 199 -19.70 7.49 -14.65
CA LEU A 199 -20.47 8.70 -14.32
C LEU A 199 -21.29 8.54 -13.03
N ASP A 200 -21.86 7.36 -12.80
CA ASP A 200 -22.59 7.05 -11.56
C ASP A 200 -21.65 6.96 -10.34
N LEU A 201 -20.46 6.37 -10.49
CA LEU A 201 -19.40 6.46 -9.46
C LEU A 201 -18.97 7.91 -9.22
N ALA A 202 -18.75 8.70 -10.27
CA ALA A 202 -18.37 10.11 -10.15
C ALA A 202 -19.45 10.93 -9.42
N ALA A 203 -20.74 10.67 -9.67
CA ALA A 203 -21.85 11.32 -8.99
C ALA A 203 -21.86 11.00 -7.49
N ALA A 204 -21.72 9.73 -7.11
CA ALA A 204 -21.67 9.30 -5.71
C ALA A 204 -20.43 9.89 -4.98
N ALA A 205 -19.25 9.83 -5.61
CA ALA A 205 -18.02 10.42 -5.09
C ALA A 205 -18.12 11.95 -4.93
N SER A 206 -18.76 12.64 -5.88
CA SER A 206 -19.01 14.08 -5.81
C SER A 206 -19.94 14.46 -4.65
N ALA A 207 -20.96 13.65 -4.37
CA ALA A 207 -21.86 13.85 -3.24
C ALA A 207 -21.13 13.66 -1.89
N VAL A 208 -20.31 12.61 -1.77
CA VAL A 208 -19.41 12.38 -0.63
C VAL A 208 -18.48 13.58 -0.41
N LEU A 209 -17.79 14.03 -1.44
CA LEU A 209 -16.87 15.17 -1.38
C LEU A 209 -17.59 16.48 -1.01
N ALA A 210 -18.80 16.72 -1.53
CA ALA A 210 -19.56 17.92 -1.19
C ALA A 210 -20.10 17.93 0.26
N GLY A 211 -20.32 16.75 0.85
CA GLY A 211 -20.72 16.58 2.25
C GLY A 211 -19.57 16.47 3.26
N GLY A 212 -18.36 16.09 2.81
CA GLY A 212 -17.23 15.77 3.69
C GLY A 212 -17.50 14.53 4.56
N ILE A 213 -16.59 14.25 5.49
CA ILE A 213 -16.73 13.14 6.46
C ILE A 213 -18.07 13.20 7.23
N PRO A 214 -18.56 14.37 7.72
CA PRO A 214 -19.86 14.46 8.40
C PRO A 214 -21.06 14.17 7.50
N GLY A 215 -21.02 14.60 6.23
CA GLY A 215 -22.12 14.36 5.27
C GLY A 215 -22.11 12.96 4.66
N ALA A 216 -20.96 12.29 4.64
CA ALA A 216 -20.77 10.97 4.03
C ALA A 216 -21.23 9.81 4.94
N GLY A 217 -22.42 9.92 5.54
CA GLY A 217 -23.02 8.92 6.45
C GLY A 217 -23.35 7.57 5.80
N ALA A 218 -24.02 6.68 6.52
CA ALA A 218 -24.33 5.31 6.10
C ALA A 218 -25.12 5.24 4.79
N VAL A 219 -26.02 6.20 4.55
CA VAL A 219 -26.76 6.32 3.27
C VAL A 219 -25.83 6.69 2.11
N ALA A 220 -24.96 7.69 2.28
CA ALA A 220 -24.03 8.11 1.24
C ALA A 220 -22.98 7.02 0.92
N GLN A 221 -22.52 6.27 1.93
CA GLN A 221 -21.70 5.08 1.74
C GLN A 221 -22.46 3.99 0.98
N ALA A 222 -23.72 3.72 1.32
CA ALA A 222 -24.55 2.73 0.62
C ALA A 222 -24.80 3.08 -0.85
N ASP A 223 -24.99 4.37 -1.18
CA ASP A 223 -25.11 4.81 -2.57
C ASP A 223 -23.78 4.70 -3.34
N LEU A 224 -22.63 4.99 -2.71
CA LEU A 224 -21.31 4.74 -3.29
C LEU A 224 -21.03 3.24 -3.47
N LEU A 225 -21.46 2.39 -2.53
CA LEU A 225 -21.36 0.93 -2.63
C LEU A 225 -22.27 0.37 -3.73
N ARG A 226 -23.44 0.97 -3.98
CA ARG A 226 -24.29 0.63 -5.14
C ARG A 226 -23.57 0.95 -6.45
N ALA A 227 -22.93 2.12 -6.54
CA ALA A 227 -22.12 2.50 -7.70
C ALA A 227 -20.90 1.59 -7.87
N VAL A 228 -20.26 1.14 -6.78
CA VAL A 228 -19.20 0.09 -6.81
C VAL A 228 -19.72 -1.22 -7.40
N HIS A 229 -20.93 -1.67 -7.05
CA HIS A 229 -21.51 -2.89 -7.64
C HIS A 229 -21.75 -2.72 -9.16
N GLN A 230 -22.36 -1.61 -9.59
CA GLN A 230 -22.58 -1.33 -11.02
C GLN A 230 -21.25 -1.24 -11.80
N ALA A 231 -20.22 -0.62 -11.19
CA ALA A 231 -18.87 -0.58 -11.75
C ALA A 231 -18.23 -1.97 -11.84
N ARG A 232 -18.40 -2.84 -10.83
CA ARG A 232 -17.95 -4.24 -10.88
C ARG A 232 -18.65 -5.02 -12.00
N ALA A 233 -19.96 -4.84 -12.20
CA ALA A 233 -20.72 -5.44 -13.30
C ALA A 233 -20.21 -4.95 -14.68
N ALA A 234 -19.89 -3.67 -14.81
CA ALA A 234 -19.25 -3.07 -16.00
C ALA A 234 -17.74 -3.37 -16.13
N LYS A 235 -17.16 -4.21 -15.27
CA LYS A 235 -15.73 -4.59 -15.22
C LYS A 235 -14.77 -3.40 -15.01
N LEU A 236 -15.21 -2.35 -14.31
CA LEU A 236 -14.40 -1.19 -13.95
C LEU A 236 -13.63 -1.42 -12.65
N HIS A 237 -12.56 -2.21 -12.72
CA HIS A 237 -11.84 -2.72 -11.55
C HIS A 237 -11.11 -1.64 -10.74
N ALA A 238 -10.40 -0.72 -11.37
CA ALA A 238 -9.64 0.34 -10.69
C ALA A 238 -10.54 1.33 -9.91
N PRO A 239 -11.54 2.01 -10.51
CA PRO A 239 -12.36 2.98 -9.78
C PRO A 239 -13.27 2.29 -8.76
N ALA A 240 -13.73 1.05 -9.01
CA ALA A 240 -14.46 0.28 -7.99
C ALA A 240 -13.57 -0.04 -6.77
N ALA A 241 -12.28 -0.34 -6.97
CA ALA A 241 -11.35 -0.53 -5.87
C ALA A 241 -11.06 0.77 -5.10
N ALA A 242 -10.82 1.89 -5.80
CA ALA A 242 -10.62 3.20 -5.18
C ALA A 242 -11.83 3.64 -4.34
N ALA A 243 -13.05 3.48 -4.87
CA ALA A 243 -14.29 3.79 -4.14
C ALA A 243 -14.47 2.92 -2.88
N VAL A 244 -14.04 1.66 -2.88
CA VAL A 244 -14.04 0.82 -1.67
C VAL A 244 -13.04 1.34 -0.62
N ARG A 245 -11.84 1.78 -1.03
CA ARG A 245 -10.88 2.39 -0.08
C ARG A 245 -11.43 3.70 0.51
N VAL A 246 -12.08 4.54 -0.30
CA VAL A 246 -12.79 5.74 0.19
C VAL A 246 -13.84 5.37 1.25
N VAL A 247 -14.66 4.33 1.04
CA VAL A 247 -15.63 3.86 2.05
C VAL A 247 -14.95 3.40 3.34
N GLU A 248 -13.88 2.62 3.26
CA GLU A 248 -13.14 2.18 4.47
C GLU A 248 -12.43 3.33 5.20
N HIS A 249 -11.88 4.31 4.47
CA HIS A 249 -11.32 5.51 5.09
C HIS A 249 -12.38 6.37 5.79
N LEU A 250 -13.59 6.49 5.22
CA LEU A 250 -14.73 7.15 5.86
C LEU A 250 -15.23 6.38 7.10
N ARG A 251 -15.15 5.05 7.11
CA ARG A 251 -15.42 4.19 8.27
C ARG A 251 -14.35 4.29 9.35
N ALA A 252 -13.07 4.39 8.99
CA ALA A 252 -11.97 4.64 9.91
C ALA A 252 -12.12 6.01 10.59
N ALA A 253 -12.38 7.07 9.83
CA ALA A 253 -12.62 8.41 10.36
C ALA A 253 -13.76 8.46 11.39
N ARG A 254 -14.90 7.79 11.12
CA ARG A 254 -16.05 7.71 12.05
C ARG A 254 -15.82 6.88 13.30
N ARG A 255 -14.80 6.03 13.33
CA ARG A 255 -14.38 5.24 14.50
C ARG A 255 -13.26 5.92 15.30
N GLU A 256 -12.86 7.12 14.91
CA GLU A 256 -11.70 7.85 15.46
C GLU A 256 -10.41 6.99 15.43
N ASP A 257 -10.27 6.18 14.38
CA ASP A 257 -9.18 5.21 14.20
C ASP A 257 -7.80 5.91 14.24
N PRO A 258 -6.90 5.56 15.17
CA PRO A 258 -5.56 6.18 15.26
C PRO A 258 -4.68 6.01 14.01
N ALA A 259 -5.01 5.09 13.11
CA ALA A 259 -4.35 4.92 11.81
C ALA A 259 -4.97 5.78 10.69
N PHE A 260 -6.13 6.42 10.90
CA PHE A 260 -6.76 7.28 9.90
C PHE A 260 -5.88 8.50 9.55
N ARG A 261 -5.73 8.80 8.26
CA ARG A 261 -5.02 9.98 7.76
C ARG A 261 -5.88 10.67 6.71
N LEU A 262 -6.21 11.94 6.96
CA LEU A 262 -7.01 12.78 6.05
C LEU A 262 -6.36 12.90 4.67
N ALA A 263 -5.03 13.01 4.63
CA ALA A 263 -4.25 13.01 3.40
C ALA A 263 -4.57 11.80 2.50
N THR A 264 -4.53 10.57 3.05
CA THR A 264 -4.80 9.34 2.29
C THR A 264 -6.23 9.31 1.73
N LEU A 265 -7.23 9.77 2.50
CA LEU A 265 -8.60 9.93 2.00
C LEU A 265 -8.68 10.96 0.85
N THR A 266 -7.95 12.07 0.95
CA THR A 266 -7.84 13.10 -0.10
C THR A 266 -7.17 12.56 -1.36
N ASP A 267 -6.11 11.77 -1.23
CA ASP A 267 -5.41 11.15 -2.37
C ASP A 267 -6.27 10.06 -3.06
N ASP A 268 -7.02 9.25 -2.30
CA ASP A 268 -7.93 8.25 -2.83
C ASP A 268 -9.18 8.85 -3.50
N LEU A 269 -9.72 9.96 -2.96
CA LEU A 269 -10.77 10.73 -3.61
C LEU A 269 -10.28 11.33 -4.94
N ARG A 270 -9.00 11.75 -5.02
CA ARG A 270 -8.37 12.19 -6.28
C ARG A 270 -8.24 11.01 -7.25
N GLU A 271 -7.74 9.84 -6.83
CA GLU A 271 -7.60 8.66 -7.70
C GLU A 271 -8.96 8.22 -8.28
N LEU A 272 -10.00 8.15 -7.44
CA LEU A 272 -11.36 7.79 -7.85
C LEU A 272 -11.92 8.76 -8.90
N LEU A 273 -11.92 10.07 -8.60
CA LEU A 273 -12.46 11.08 -9.50
C LEU A 273 -11.63 11.21 -10.79
N ALA A 274 -10.31 11.04 -10.72
CA ALA A 274 -9.43 11.01 -11.89
C ALA A 274 -9.70 9.79 -12.79
N CYS A 275 -9.87 8.59 -12.22
CA CYS A 275 -10.19 7.39 -13.00
C CYS A 275 -11.56 7.52 -13.68
N CYS A 276 -12.60 7.99 -12.98
CA CYS A 276 -13.90 8.23 -13.61
C CYS A 276 -13.85 9.32 -14.70
N HIS A 277 -13.05 10.38 -14.51
CA HIS A 277 -12.86 11.42 -15.52
C HIS A 277 -12.16 10.88 -16.78
N ARG A 278 -11.11 10.06 -16.62
CA ARG A 278 -10.41 9.40 -17.73
C ARG A 278 -11.32 8.43 -18.52
N LEU A 279 -12.11 7.62 -17.81
CA LEU A 279 -13.12 6.75 -18.44
C LEU A 279 -14.16 7.53 -19.24
N ALA A 280 -14.68 8.63 -18.70
CA ALA A 280 -15.60 9.52 -19.42
C ALA A 280 -14.96 10.24 -20.63
N GLY A 281 -13.61 10.34 -20.65
CA GLY A 281 -12.82 10.79 -21.80
C GLY A 281 -12.43 9.67 -22.78
N GLY A 282 -12.85 8.42 -22.56
CA GLY A 282 -12.56 7.27 -23.42
C GLY A 282 -11.23 6.54 -23.16
N ASP A 283 -10.48 6.92 -22.12
CA ASP A 283 -9.22 6.25 -21.75
C ASP A 283 -9.50 4.90 -21.05
N ALA A 284 -9.28 3.82 -21.79
CA ALA A 284 -9.48 2.45 -21.32
C ALA A 284 -8.44 1.97 -20.28
N THR A 285 -7.29 2.64 -20.12
CA THR A 285 -6.32 2.28 -19.06
C THR A 285 -6.89 2.51 -17.66
N ALA A 286 -7.83 3.46 -17.54
CA ALA A 286 -8.55 3.75 -16.30
C ALA A 286 -9.55 2.66 -15.86
N ILE A 287 -9.79 1.63 -16.69
CA ILE A 287 -10.60 0.45 -16.31
C ILE A 287 -9.88 -0.36 -15.23
N GLY A 288 -8.56 -0.57 -15.37
CA GLY A 288 -7.76 -1.44 -14.53
C GLY A 288 -8.06 -2.94 -14.70
N VAL A 289 -7.36 -3.76 -13.90
CA VAL A 289 -7.32 -5.22 -14.06
C VAL A 289 -7.93 -5.95 -12.86
N ALA A 290 -8.79 -6.94 -13.10
CA ALA A 290 -9.51 -7.71 -12.07
C ALA A 290 -8.59 -8.56 -11.18
N ARG A 291 -7.72 -9.34 -11.83
CA ARG A 291 -6.72 -10.24 -11.25
C ARG A 291 -5.48 -10.07 -12.11
N ARG A 292 -4.32 -9.83 -11.50
CA ARG A 292 -3.07 -9.69 -12.27
C ARG A 292 -2.82 -10.97 -13.05
N ASP A 293 -2.71 -10.86 -14.37
CA ASP A 293 -2.25 -11.95 -15.21
C ASP A 293 -0.77 -12.25 -14.91
N TYR A 294 -0.42 -13.53 -14.98
CA TYR A 294 0.91 -14.05 -14.68
C TYR A 294 1.44 -14.78 -15.91
N GLU A 295 2.16 -14.07 -16.76
CA GLU A 295 2.77 -14.62 -17.98
C GLU A 295 4.09 -15.33 -17.66
N PRO A 296 4.47 -16.38 -18.42
CA PRO A 296 5.74 -17.07 -18.23
C PRO A 296 6.91 -16.15 -18.58
N VAL A 297 7.83 -15.95 -17.64
CA VAL A 297 9.05 -15.14 -17.80
C VAL A 297 10.32 -15.99 -17.94
N GLY A 298 10.17 -17.32 -17.95
CA GLY A 298 11.27 -18.29 -18.11
C GLY A 298 11.99 -18.61 -16.80
N ASP A 299 13.22 -19.10 -16.91
CA ASP A 299 14.01 -19.50 -15.76
C ASP A 299 14.74 -18.30 -15.14
N LEU A 300 14.69 -18.18 -13.82
CA LEU A 300 15.26 -17.05 -13.06
C LEU A 300 16.18 -17.54 -11.94
N ARG A 301 17.42 -17.06 -11.92
CA ARG A 301 18.25 -17.03 -10.71
C ARG A 301 17.98 -15.74 -9.96
N LEU A 302 17.40 -15.87 -8.77
CA LEU A 302 17.00 -14.79 -7.88
C LEU A 302 17.86 -14.78 -6.62
N HIS A 303 18.08 -13.59 -6.09
CA HIS A 303 18.83 -13.31 -4.87
C HIS A 303 17.96 -12.45 -3.94
N GLY A 304 17.93 -12.77 -2.65
CA GLY A 304 17.19 -12.01 -1.66
C GLY A 304 17.72 -10.58 -1.48
N LEU A 305 16.80 -9.61 -1.38
CA LEU A 305 17.14 -8.22 -1.04
C LEU A 305 16.79 -7.94 0.43
N PHE A 306 15.48 -7.89 0.73
CA PHE A 306 14.91 -7.55 2.03
C PHE A 306 13.44 -8.03 2.10
N CYS A 307 12.85 -8.06 3.30
CA CYS A 307 11.41 -8.24 3.49
C CYS A 307 10.75 -7.11 4.29
N GLU A 308 9.53 -6.78 3.89
CA GLU A 308 8.73 -5.66 4.39
C GLU A 308 7.42 -6.20 4.98
N PRO A 309 7.07 -5.91 6.25
CA PRO A 309 5.78 -6.28 6.82
C PRO A 309 4.68 -5.42 6.20
N ILE A 310 3.62 -6.07 5.73
CA ILE A 310 2.45 -5.40 5.16
C ILE A 310 1.36 -5.29 6.24
N ARG A 311 0.87 -4.07 6.42
CA ARG A 311 -0.39 -3.75 7.13
C ARG A 311 -1.24 -2.88 6.21
N ALA A 312 -2.47 -3.30 5.93
CA ALA A 312 -3.45 -2.51 5.19
C ALA A 312 -4.64 -2.18 6.09
N ALA A 313 -5.15 -0.94 5.98
CA ALA A 313 -6.32 -0.47 6.73
C ALA A 313 -7.59 -1.32 6.47
N THR A 314 -7.61 -2.09 5.37
CA THR A 314 -8.66 -3.06 5.02
C THR A 314 -8.61 -4.38 5.82
N GLY A 315 -7.99 -4.39 7.01
CA GLY A 315 -7.88 -5.59 7.86
C GLY A 315 -7.07 -6.74 7.24
N HIS A 316 -6.08 -6.41 6.40
CA HIS A 316 -5.16 -7.39 5.81
C HIS A 316 -3.74 -7.18 6.34
N ALA A 317 -3.07 -8.26 6.69
CA ALA A 317 -1.65 -8.26 7.07
C ALA A 317 -0.87 -9.34 6.32
N GLY A 318 0.44 -9.19 6.26
CA GLY A 318 1.30 -10.09 5.49
C GLY A 318 2.74 -9.64 5.46
N ALA A 319 3.51 -10.14 4.50
CA ALA A 319 4.85 -9.66 4.20
C ALA A 319 5.13 -9.68 2.69
N ALA A 320 5.98 -8.79 2.23
CA ALA A 320 6.57 -8.82 0.89
C ALA A 320 8.08 -9.07 0.99
N THR A 321 8.60 -10.05 0.26
CA THR A 321 10.03 -10.19 0.02
C THR A 321 10.36 -9.68 -1.37
N TYR A 322 11.36 -8.82 -1.46
CA TYR A 322 11.90 -8.32 -2.71
C TYR A 322 13.13 -9.14 -3.08
N LEU A 323 13.24 -9.49 -4.35
CA LEU A 323 14.27 -10.33 -4.95
C LEU A 323 14.86 -9.60 -6.14
N ALA A 324 16.16 -9.75 -6.42
CA ALA A 324 16.76 -9.32 -7.68
C ALA A 324 17.21 -10.53 -8.51
N ASP A 325 17.08 -10.45 -9.83
CA ASP A 325 17.77 -11.37 -10.74
C ASP A 325 19.19 -10.91 -11.09
N THR A 326 19.93 -11.76 -11.80
CA THR A 326 21.31 -11.50 -12.24
C THR A 326 21.45 -10.35 -13.26
N ARG A 327 20.35 -9.69 -13.66
CA ARG A 327 20.33 -8.48 -14.50
C ARG A 327 19.94 -7.23 -13.69
N GLY A 328 19.79 -7.35 -12.38
CA GLY A 328 19.33 -6.27 -11.50
C GLY A 328 17.83 -5.95 -11.62
N ARG A 329 17.03 -6.75 -12.34
CA ARG A 329 15.57 -6.56 -12.31
C ARG A 329 15.03 -7.07 -10.99
N ILE A 330 14.23 -6.24 -10.35
CA ILE A 330 13.62 -6.54 -9.06
C ILE A 330 12.23 -7.14 -9.25
N TRP A 331 11.96 -8.15 -8.43
CA TRP A 331 10.76 -8.96 -8.38
C TRP A 331 10.21 -8.98 -6.94
N THR A 332 8.92 -9.25 -6.76
CA THR A 332 8.30 -9.33 -5.42
C THR A 332 7.48 -10.60 -5.25
N VAL A 333 7.69 -11.30 -4.15
CA VAL A 333 6.79 -12.33 -3.60
C VAL A 333 6.07 -11.73 -2.40
N SER A 334 4.77 -11.95 -2.23
CA SER A 334 4.08 -11.54 -0.99
C SER A 334 2.90 -12.44 -0.68
N ASP A 335 2.87 -12.97 0.53
CA ASP A 335 1.69 -13.55 1.16
C ASP A 335 1.01 -12.46 2.01
N VAL A 336 -0.27 -12.18 1.71
CA VAL A 336 -1.08 -11.16 2.38
C VAL A 336 -2.49 -11.70 2.54
N LYS A 337 -2.97 -11.78 3.78
CA LYS A 337 -4.23 -12.43 4.17
C LYS A 337 -5.09 -11.48 5.00
N PRO A 338 -6.42 -11.63 5.00
CA PRO A 338 -7.26 -11.07 6.06
C PRO A 338 -6.74 -11.57 7.41
N ALA A 339 -6.49 -10.66 8.35
CA ALA A 339 -5.82 -10.98 9.60
C ALA A 339 -6.19 -9.99 10.71
N ASP A 340 -6.13 -10.44 11.96
CA ASP A 340 -6.25 -9.57 13.12
C ASP A 340 -5.10 -8.53 13.15
N PRO A 341 -5.37 -7.25 13.45
CA PRO A 341 -4.35 -6.19 13.51
C PRO A 341 -3.24 -6.41 14.55
N ALA A 342 -3.25 -7.47 15.35
CA ALA A 342 -2.10 -7.90 16.16
C ALA A 342 -1.01 -8.66 15.36
N VAL A 343 -1.34 -9.26 14.21
CA VAL A 343 -0.58 -10.44 13.68
C VAL A 343 0.61 -10.11 12.75
N ALA A 344 0.79 -8.86 12.31
CA ALA A 344 1.76 -8.56 11.24
C ALA A 344 3.25 -8.91 11.54
N VAL A 345 3.66 -9.00 12.81
CA VAL A 345 5.07 -9.31 13.17
C VAL A 345 5.45 -10.75 12.81
N SER A 346 4.54 -11.71 12.99
CA SER A 346 4.79 -13.11 12.65
C SER A 346 4.69 -13.38 11.14
N ALA A 347 4.11 -12.46 10.35
CA ALA A 347 4.00 -12.62 8.90
C ALA A 347 5.35 -12.67 8.18
N ALA A 348 6.38 -12.00 8.70
CA ALA A 348 7.76 -12.11 8.17
C ALA A 348 8.40 -13.50 8.41
N ARG A 349 7.84 -14.30 9.33
CA ARG A 349 8.22 -15.69 9.60
C ARG A 349 7.22 -16.71 9.00
N ALA A 350 6.12 -16.25 8.41
CA ALA A 350 5.21 -17.11 7.68
C ALA A 350 5.91 -17.67 6.43
N SER A 351 5.69 -18.96 6.16
CA SER A 351 6.30 -19.65 5.02
C SER A 351 5.49 -19.48 3.74
N VAL A 352 6.17 -19.20 2.64
CA VAL A 352 5.62 -19.23 1.29
C VAL A 352 5.99 -20.56 0.64
N ASP A 353 5.00 -21.27 0.09
CA ASP A 353 5.23 -22.42 -0.79
C ASP A 353 5.63 -21.90 -2.18
N LEU A 354 6.82 -22.25 -2.64
CA LEU A 354 7.39 -21.93 -3.95
C LEU A 354 7.68 -23.26 -4.67
N GLY A 355 6.63 -23.90 -5.18
CA GLY A 355 6.70 -25.29 -5.61
C GLY A 355 6.81 -26.25 -4.41
N GLU A 356 7.83 -27.10 -4.44
CA GLU A 356 8.19 -28.02 -3.35
C GLU A 356 9.01 -27.34 -2.24
N VAL A 357 9.62 -26.19 -2.53
CA VAL A 357 10.41 -25.42 -1.56
C VAL A 357 9.49 -24.55 -0.70
N ARG A 358 9.61 -24.69 0.62
CA ARG A 358 8.94 -23.88 1.63
C ARG A 358 9.98 -23.03 2.37
N LEU A 359 9.88 -21.71 2.28
CA LEU A 359 10.79 -20.76 2.94
C LEU A 359 9.97 -19.64 3.62
N SER A 360 10.41 -19.17 4.78
CA SER A 360 9.88 -17.94 5.36
C SER A 360 10.29 -16.69 4.57
N HIS A 361 9.50 -15.63 4.67
CA HIS A 361 9.84 -14.33 4.07
C HIS A 361 11.22 -13.80 4.49
N HIS A 362 11.65 -14.08 5.73
CA HIS A 362 12.97 -13.75 6.30
C HIS A 362 14.13 -14.60 5.76
N GLU A 363 13.91 -15.88 5.46
CA GLU A 363 14.91 -16.73 4.80
C GLU A 363 15.04 -16.36 3.32
N LEU A 364 13.89 -16.15 2.66
CA LEU A 364 13.82 -15.77 1.25
C LEU A 364 14.45 -14.38 0.97
N SER A 365 14.47 -13.47 1.96
CA SER A 365 15.15 -12.17 1.80
C SER A 365 16.68 -12.25 1.89
N ARG A 366 17.25 -13.34 2.41
CA ARG A 366 18.70 -13.54 2.58
C ARG A 366 19.29 -14.65 1.69
N GLY A 367 18.48 -15.64 1.33
CA GLY A 367 18.87 -16.75 0.46
C GLY A 367 18.87 -16.39 -1.03
N GLY A 368 18.99 -17.42 -1.86
CA GLY A 368 18.75 -17.35 -3.29
C GLY A 368 17.70 -18.37 -3.71
N LEU A 369 17.16 -18.20 -4.91
CA LEU A 369 16.19 -19.11 -5.50
C LEU A 369 16.52 -19.35 -6.97
N LEU A 370 16.46 -20.60 -7.40
CA LEU A 370 16.41 -20.97 -8.82
C LEU A 370 14.97 -21.33 -9.15
N ALA A 371 14.25 -20.45 -9.84
CA ALA A 371 12.88 -20.69 -10.29
C ALA A 371 12.89 -21.14 -11.75
N VAL A 372 12.23 -22.26 -12.04
CA VAL A 372 12.11 -22.87 -13.38
C VAL A 372 10.72 -22.60 -13.92
N ASN A 373 10.63 -22.12 -15.17
CA ASN A 373 9.40 -21.61 -15.79
C ASN A 373 8.60 -20.71 -14.84
N ALA A 374 9.26 -19.70 -14.28
CA ALA A 374 8.61 -18.72 -13.42
C ALA A 374 7.52 -17.97 -14.21
N HIS A 375 6.39 -17.67 -13.55
CA HIS A 375 5.41 -16.73 -14.08
C HIS A 375 5.35 -15.49 -13.20
N ALA A 376 5.20 -14.32 -13.83
CA ALA A 376 5.15 -13.03 -13.16
C ALA A 376 4.11 -12.10 -13.80
N SER A 377 3.63 -11.11 -13.03
CA SER A 377 2.92 -9.97 -13.60
C SER A 377 3.89 -9.05 -14.35
N VAL A 378 3.36 -8.26 -15.29
CA VAL A 378 4.12 -7.21 -16.00
C VAL A 378 4.88 -6.29 -15.03
N THR A 379 4.29 -6.00 -13.87
CA THR A 379 4.86 -5.18 -12.80
C THR A 379 5.95 -5.85 -11.96
N GLY A 380 6.27 -7.13 -12.18
CA GLY A 380 7.34 -7.85 -11.48
C GLY A 380 6.90 -8.61 -10.20
N ARG A 381 5.61 -8.77 -9.93
CA ARG A 381 5.17 -9.71 -8.87
C ARG A 381 5.30 -11.13 -9.37
N LEU A 382 6.00 -12.00 -8.64
CA LEU A 382 6.12 -13.42 -8.94
C LEU A 382 4.89 -14.19 -8.45
N SER A 383 4.48 -15.20 -9.22
CA SER A 383 3.54 -16.23 -8.78
C SER A 383 4.20 -17.17 -7.77
N HIS A 384 3.39 -17.74 -6.87
CA HIS A 384 3.80 -18.70 -5.85
C HIS A 384 2.74 -19.79 -5.71
N GLY A 385 2.96 -20.74 -4.80
CA GLY A 385 2.16 -21.97 -4.64
C GLY A 385 2.81 -23.20 -5.28
N ARG A 386 2.22 -24.37 -5.04
CA ARG A 386 2.78 -25.69 -5.39
C ARG A 386 2.90 -25.97 -6.89
N ALA A 387 2.14 -25.28 -7.74
CA ALA A 387 2.16 -25.44 -9.20
C ALA A 387 3.33 -24.70 -9.89
N ARG A 388 4.43 -24.49 -9.17
CA ARG A 388 5.66 -23.82 -9.64
C ARG A 388 6.85 -24.75 -9.36
N GLN A 389 7.96 -24.55 -10.06
CA GLN A 389 9.19 -25.27 -9.79
C GLN A 389 10.24 -24.26 -9.30
N ALA A 390 10.72 -24.45 -8.09
CA ALA A 390 11.82 -23.66 -7.56
C ALA A 390 12.68 -24.49 -6.60
N VAL A 391 13.98 -24.17 -6.57
CA VAL A 391 14.99 -24.81 -5.71
C VAL A 391 15.70 -23.71 -4.91
N SER A 392 15.89 -23.93 -3.61
CA SER A 392 16.67 -23.01 -2.77
C SER A 392 18.14 -22.99 -3.21
N ALA A 393 18.75 -21.81 -3.20
CA ALA A 393 20.12 -21.60 -3.66
C ALA A 393 20.88 -20.62 -2.74
N SER A 394 22.18 -20.47 -2.96
CA SER A 394 22.98 -19.45 -2.28
C SER A 394 22.47 -18.04 -2.57
N GLY A 395 22.35 -17.22 -1.52
CA GLY A 395 22.12 -15.77 -1.65
C GLY A 395 23.37 -15.03 -2.11
N SER A 396 23.35 -13.70 -1.98
CA SER A 396 24.53 -12.84 -2.14
C SER A 396 24.54 -11.77 -1.05
N SER A 397 25.71 -11.26 -0.70
CA SER A 397 25.80 -9.99 0.04
C SER A 397 25.32 -8.85 -0.86
N TRP A 398 24.79 -7.77 -0.27
CA TRP A 398 24.55 -6.52 -1.00
C TRP A 398 25.85 -5.80 -1.43
N PHE A 399 27.01 -6.26 -0.94
CA PHE A 399 28.33 -5.78 -1.37
C PHE A 399 28.96 -6.64 -2.47
N ASP A 400 28.34 -7.77 -2.84
CA ASP A 400 28.85 -8.72 -3.83
C ASP A 400 27.91 -8.82 -5.04
N ALA A 401 28.46 -9.13 -6.21
CA ALA A 401 27.69 -9.32 -7.44
C ALA A 401 26.72 -10.52 -7.33
N PRO A 402 25.46 -10.38 -7.79
CA PRO A 402 24.93 -9.32 -8.65
C PRO A 402 24.20 -8.18 -7.91
N LEU A 403 24.24 -8.12 -6.57
CA LEU A 403 23.40 -7.20 -5.80
C LEU A 403 24.01 -5.81 -5.64
N ASP A 404 25.34 -5.71 -5.64
CA ASP A 404 26.09 -4.46 -5.63
C ASP A 404 25.63 -3.49 -6.74
N ALA A 405 25.33 -4.02 -7.92
CA ALA A 405 24.87 -3.31 -9.10
C ALA A 405 23.59 -2.48 -8.90
N LEU A 406 22.77 -2.77 -7.87
CA LEU A 406 21.58 -1.97 -7.54
C LEU A 406 21.92 -0.60 -6.95
N TRP A 407 23.13 -0.42 -6.40
CA TRP A 407 23.63 0.85 -5.84
C TRP A 407 24.48 1.67 -6.81
N HIS A 408 24.82 1.15 -7.99
CA HIS A 408 25.56 1.89 -9.03
C HIS A 408 24.74 2.99 -9.74
N PRO A 409 23.40 2.89 -9.92
CA PRO A 409 22.62 3.98 -10.51
C PRO A 409 22.62 5.24 -9.64
N GLY A 410 23.24 6.31 -10.14
CA GLY A 410 23.29 7.61 -9.47
C GLY A 410 21.90 8.14 -9.11
N LEU A 411 21.82 8.86 -7.98
CA LEU A 411 20.58 9.32 -7.34
C LEU A 411 19.55 9.96 -8.31
N PRO A 412 19.90 10.83 -9.27
CA PRO A 412 18.94 11.39 -10.25
C PRO A 412 18.18 10.34 -11.07
N ALA A 413 18.85 9.26 -11.50
CA ALA A 413 18.22 8.18 -12.27
C ALA A 413 17.26 7.33 -11.41
N GLN A 414 17.49 7.28 -10.09
CA GLN A 414 16.59 6.64 -9.14
C GLN A 414 15.32 7.49 -8.89
N ILE A 415 15.48 8.81 -8.83
CA ILE A 415 14.36 9.76 -8.67
C ILE A 415 13.50 9.80 -9.94
N ASP A 416 14.10 9.78 -11.13
CA ASP A 416 13.35 9.78 -12.39
C ASP A 416 12.50 8.50 -12.55
N ARG A 417 13.08 7.33 -12.23
CA ARG A 417 12.36 6.05 -12.12
C ARG A 417 11.16 6.17 -11.16
N TRP A 418 11.37 6.78 -9.99
CA TRP A 418 10.32 6.95 -8.99
C TRP A 418 9.19 7.87 -9.47
N LEU A 419 9.50 9.08 -9.92
CA LEU A 419 8.51 10.06 -10.35
C LEU A 419 7.74 9.57 -11.59
N THR A 420 8.41 8.89 -12.52
CA THR A 420 7.78 8.24 -13.68
C THR A 420 6.81 7.14 -13.24
N GLY A 421 7.21 6.28 -12.30
CA GLY A 421 6.32 5.23 -11.76
C GLY A 421 5.18 5.78 -10.90
N ALA A 422 5.41 6.87 -10.15
CA ALA A 422 4.39 7.51 -9.32
C ALA A 422 3.25 8.13 -10.15
N ALA A 423 3.55 8.56 -11.39
CA ALA A 423 2.56 9.03 -12.35
C ALA A 423 1.68 7.89 -12.95
N MET A 424 2.15 6.64 -12.94
CA MET A 424 1.40 5.50 -13.48
C MET A 424 0.24 5.08 -12.55
N PRO A 425 -0.83 4.45 -13.09
CA PRO A 425 -1.88 3.81 -12.30
C PRO A 425 -1.31 2.77 -11.32
N ALA A 426 -1.85 2.71 -10.10
CA ALA A 426 -1.31 1.88 -9.01
C ALA A 426 -1.18 0.37 -9.31
N HIS A 427 -1.88 -0.14 -10.33
CA HIS A 427 -1.81 -1.53 -10.76
C HIS A 427 -0.75 -1.81 -11.85
N GLU A 428 -0.24 -0.76 -12.51
CA GLU A 428 0.80 -0.78 -13.55
C GLU A 428 2.21 -0.45 -12.99
N ARG A 429 2.29 0.15 -11.80
CA ARG A 429 3.58 0.54 -11.18
C ARG A 429 4.52 -0.66 -11.00
N PRO A 430 5.76 -0.61 -11.54
CA PRO A 430 6.76 -1.64 -11.31
C PRO A 430 7.12 -1.79 -9.82
N ALA A 431 7.42 -3.03 -9.40
CA ALA A 431 7.72 -3.41 -8.03
C ALA A 431 8.83 -2.58 -7.34
N ALA A 432 9.76 -2.01 -8.12
CA ALA A 432 10.89 -1.23 -7.63
C ALA A 432 10.90 0.24 -8.08
N HIS A 433 9.77 0.78 -8.58
CA HIS A 433 9.72 2.15 -9.07
C HIS A 433 10.16 3.16 -7.99
N ASP A 434 9.62 3.04 -6.78
CA ASP A 434 9.82 3.92 -5.63
C ASP A 434 10.92 3.47 -4.67
N LEU A 435 11.66 2.39 -4.97
CA LEU A 435 12.80 1.99 -4.14
C LEU A 435 14.01 2.91 -4.36
N ALA A 436 14.72 3.21 -3.28
CA ALA A 436 15.94 4.02 -3.24
C ALA A 436 17.11 3.17 -2.70
N PHE A 437 18.19 3.09 -3.46
CA PHE A 437 19.42 2.37 -3.14
C PHE A 437 20.50 3.41 -2.82
N LEU A 438 20.79 3.62 -1.53
CA LEU A 438 21.64 4.71 -1.04
C LEU A 438 22.86 4.16 -0.31
N ASP A 439 24.05 4.64 -0.66
CA ASP A 439 25.24 4.55 0.19
C ASP A 439 25.45 5.90 0.90
N GLY A 440 25.80 5.89 2.18
CA GLY A 440 26.01 7.14 2.91
C GLY A 440 26.44 6.98 4.37
N ILE A 441 26.70 8.11 5.02
CA ILE A 441 27.14 8.19 6.42
C ILE A 441 26.00 8.70 7.30
N ILE A 442 25.73 8.01 8.42
CA ILE A 442 24.72 8.45 9.40
C ILE A 442 25.23 9.73 10.09
N LEU A 443 24.47 10.82 10.03
CA LEU A 443 24.79 12.08 10.71
C LEU A 443 24.17 12.18 12.11
N GLY A 444 23.05 11.50 12.35
CA GLY A 444 22.26 11.61 13.58
C GLY A 444 20.77 11.51 13.27
N ALA A 445 19.95 12.34 13.92
CA ALA A 445 18.52 12.49 13.62
C ALA A 445 18.03 13.93 13.87
N ASP A 446 16.92 14.28 13.23
CA ASP A 446 16.17 15.51 13.47
C ASP A 446 14.65 15.21 13.62
N ARG A 447 13.79 16.24 13.51
CA ARG A 447 12.32 16.09 13.57
C ARG A 447 11.72 15.31 12.38
N ARG A 448 12.48 15.03 11.31
CA ARG A 448 12.04 14.34 10.09
C ARG A 448 12.41 12.86 10.10
N GLY A 449 13.49 12.47 10.79
CA GLY A 449 13.96 11.08 10.91
C GLY A 449 15.45 10.97 11.21
N LEU A 450 16.04 9.81 10.92
CA LEU A 450 17.49 9.64 10.87
C LEU A 450 18.05 10.45 9.68
N LEU A 451 19.21 11.09 9.85
CA LEU A 451 19.87 11.84 8.79
C LEU A 451 21.01 11.04 8.16
N LEU A 452 21.02 10.94 6.84
CA LEU A 452 22.01 10.23 6.03
C LEU A 452 22.66 11.22 5.06
N ALA A 453 23.98 11.40 5.13
CA ALA A 453 24.75 12.05 4.07
C ALA A 453 24.98 11.03 2.95
N VAL A 454 24.18 11.11 1.87
CA VAL A 454 24.32 10.23 0.71
C VAL A 454 25.55 10.63 -0.08
N THR A 455 26.43 9.67 -0.34
CA THR A 455 27.65 9.88 -1.11
C THR A 455 27.31 9.82 -2.61
N PRO A 456 27.64 10.83 -3.43
CA PRO A 456 27.42 10.75 -4.87
C PRO A 456 28.23 9.61 -5.49
N HIS A 457 27.55 8.66 -6.13
CA HIS A 457 28.19 7.59 -6.88
C HIS A 457 28.62 8.13 -8.25
N ASP A 458 29.89 8.51 -8.38
CA ASP A 458 30.47 8.95 -9.65
C ASP A 458 30.78 7.74 -10.56
N PRO A 459 30.08 7.57 -11.70
CA PRO A 459 30.34 6.46 -12.61
C PRO A 459 31.71 6.55 -13.28
N ALA A 460 32.39 7.70 -13.31
CA ALA A 460 33.73 7.82 -13.88
C ALA A 460 34.80 7.14 -13.00
N ALA A 461 34.60 7.10 -11.68
CA ALA A 461 35.58 6.55 -10.74
C ALA A 461 35.71 5.02 -10.83
N SER A 462 34.66 4.29 -11.22
CA SER A 462 34.67 2.82 -11.26
C SER A 462 35.48 2.26 -12.45
N VAL A 463 35.59 3.01 -13.55
CA VAL A 463 36.31 2.60 -14.78
C VAL A 463 37.83 2.56 -14.58
N ALA A 464 38.36 3.28 -13.58
CA ALA A 464 39.79 3.32 -13.28
C ALA A 464 40.33 2.05 -12.59
N ALA A 465 39.47 1.16 -12.09
CA ALA A 465 39.84 -0.01 -11.28
C ALA A 465 40.22 -1.26 -12.12
N ALA A 466 41.10 -1.10 -13.11
CA ALA A 466 41.68 -2.22 -13.85
C ALA A 466 42.85 -2.87 -13.05
N PRO A 467 43.06 -4.21 -13.13
CA PRO A 467 44.10 -4.89 -12.37
C PRO A 467 45.51 -4.62 -12.91
N PRO A 468 46.56 -4.58 -12.04
CA PRO A 468 47.92 -4.21 -12.43
C PRO A 468 48.65 -5.31 -13.21
N GLY A 469 48.70 -5.18 -14.54
CA GLY A 469 49.25 -6.17 -15.47
C GLY A 469 50.69 -5.94 -15.97
N GLN A 470 51.68 -6.09 -15.08
CA GLN A 470 53.12 -6.31 -15.38
C GLN A 470 53.92 -5.23 -16.19
N PRO A 471 55.27 -5.19 -16.09
CA PRO A 471 56.06 -4.05 -16.54
C PRO A 471 56.60 -4.16 -17.98
N ALA A 472 56.57 -3.05 -18.72
CA ALA A 472 57.37 -2.84 -19.92
C ALA A 472 58.70 -2.13 -19.56
N ALA A 473 59.84 -2.60 -20.09
CA ALA A 473 61.16 -2.15 -19.67
C ALA A 473 61.91 -1.33 -20.75
N SER A 474 61.85 0.00 -20.62
CA SER A 474 62.79 1.00 -21.19
C SER A 474 62.28 2.40 -20.81
N GLY A 475 63.09 3.40 -20.46
CA GLY A 475 64.55 3.46 -20.35
C GLY A 475 65.03 4.88 -20.64
N GLY A 476 65.19 5.72 -19.61
CA GLY A 476 65.61 7.12 -19.78
C GLY A 476 65.80 7.84 -18.44
N ASN A 477 67.02 8.28 -18.15
CA ASN A 477 67.37 8.99 -16.91
C ASN A 477 67.17 10.51 -17.05
N THR A 478 66.33 11.09 -16.20
CA THR A 478 66.51 12.46 -15.68
C THR A 478 66.06 12.49 -14.22
N ALA A 479 66.91 12.99 -13.32
CA ALA A 479 66.62 13.11 -11.89
C ALA A 479 65.68 14.31 -11.60
N PRO A 480 64.90 14.29 -10.50
CA PRO A 480 63.89 15.30 -10.21
C PRO A 480 64.49 16.56 -9.57
N THR A 481 63.85 17.72 -9.82
CA THR A 481 64.01 18.93 -9.01
C THR A 481 62.86 19.08 -8.02
N GLU A 482 63.19 19.33 -6.75
CA GLU A 482 62.20 19.57 -5.69
C GLU A 482 61.53 20.94 -5.86
N LYS A 483 60.21 20.94 -6.13
CA LYS A 483 59.19 21.85 -5.59
C LYS A 483 57.85 21.62 -6.29
N ASP A 484 56.91 21.06 -5.55
CA ASP A 484 55.52 21.53 -5.49
C ASP A 484 54.75 20.68 -4.48
N THR A 485 54.97 20.96 -3.19
CA THR A 485 54.19 20.39 -2.08
C THR A 485 52.81 21.07 -1.98
N ALA A 486 52.12 21.20 -3.11
CA ALA A 486 50.75 21.64 -3.18
C ALA A 486 49.87 20.53 -2.57
N ALA A 487 49.43 20.74 -1.33
CA ALA A 487 48.45 19.87 -0.71
C ALA A 487 47.19 19.87 -1.59
N GLN A 488 46.93 18.75 -2.26
CA GLN A 488 45.68 18.54 -2.99
C GLN A 488 44.57 18.37 -1.97
N SER A 489 44.02 19.49 -1.51
CA SER A 489 42.74 19.55 -0.82
C SER A 489 41.71 18.86 -1.71
N THR A 490 41.34 17.64 -1.35
CA THR A 490 40.25 16.90 -1.99
C THR A 490 39.00 17.75 -1.87
N SER A 491 38.56 18.34 -2.99
CA SER A 491 37.32 19.11 -3.05
C SER A 491 36.21 18.25 -2.46
N ALA A 492 35.58 18.74 -1.39
CA ALA A 492 34.54 18.00 -0.69
C ALA A 492 33.35 17.86 -1.64
N VAL A 493 33.17 16.66 -2.20
CA VAL A 493 32.05 16.38 -3.12
C VAL A 493 30.75 16.61 -2.32
N PRO A 494 29.89 17.56 -2.72
CA PRO A 494 28.81 18.02 -1.87
C PRO A 494 27.78 16.90 -1.66
N ALA A 495 27.54 16.53 -0.41
CA ALA A 495 26.77 15.34 -0.04
C ALA A 495 25.28 15.66 0.10
N THR A 496 24.41 14.87 -0.54
CA THR A 496 22.96 15.06 -0.41
C THR A 496 22.49 14.56 0.94
N ILE A 497 22.12 15.47 1.85
CA ILE A 497 21.52 15.11 3.14
C ILE A 497 20.07 14.64 2.91
N VAL A 498 19.78 13.41 3.32
CA VAL A 498 18.48 12.74 3.19
C VAL A 498 17.91 12.40 4.56
N ALA A 499 16.63 12.67 4.76
CA ALA A 499 15.89 12.21 5.95
C ALA A 499 15.32 10.81 5.73
N VAL A 500 15.61 9.88 6.64
CA VAL A 500 15.17 8.49 6.67
C VAL A 500 14.12 8.32 7.77
N ALA A 501 12.86 8.25 7.37
CA ALA A 501 11.71 8.08 8.26
C ALA A 501 11.31 6.60 8.41
N ALA A 502 10.44 6.29 9.38
CA ALA A 502 9.78 4.98 9.45
C ALA A 502 8.68 4.87 8.37
N PRO A 503 8.57 3.74 7.64
CA PRO A 503 7.44 3.50 6.71
C PRO A 503 6.09 3.38 7.42
N LEU A 504 6.10 2.82 8.64
CA LEU A 504 4.94 2.65 9.50
C LEU A 504 5.32 3.05 10.93
N ASP A 505 4.51 3.91 11.54
CA ASP A 505 4.57 4.27 12.96
C ASP A 505 3.57 3.40 13.74
N ASP A 506 3.91 2.11 13.87
CA ASP A 506 3.15 1.09 14.58
C ASP A 506 4.05 0.51 15.68
N PRO A 507 3.68 0.57 16.97
CA PRO A 507 4.54 0.11 18.07
C PRO A 507 4.80 -1.40 18.08
N ALA A 508 4.06 -2.20 17.29
CA ALA A 508 4.37 -3.61 17.09
C ALA A 508 5.54 -3.82 16.09
N LEU A 509 5.91 -2.81 15.30
CA LEU A 509 6.97 -2.88 14.29
C LEU A 509 8.25 -2.15 14.77
N PRO A 510 9.44 -2.75 14.65
CA PRO A 510 10.68 -2.18 15.18
C PRO A 510 11.21 -0.96 14.42
N TYR A 511 10.58 -0.50 13.33
CA TYR A 511 11.05 0.59 12.47
C TYR A 511 11.54 1.83 13.24
N VAL A 512 10.68 2.41 14.09
CA VAL A 512 10.97 3.64 14.83
C VAL A 512 12.09 3.43 15.85
N THR A 513 12.09 2.28 16.54
CA THR A 513 13.11 1.90 17.52
C THR A 513 14.46 1.69 16.86
N ASN A 514 14.51 0.98 15.74
CA ASN A 514 15.71 0.71 14.95
C ASN A 514 16.35 2.00 14.42
N LEU A 515 15.55 2.90 13.82
CA LEU A 515 16.05 4.17 13.30
C LEU A 515 16.58 5.10 14.40
N ARG A 516 15.93 5.14 15.58
CA ARG A 516 16.45 5.88 16.75
C ARG A 516 17.76 5.28 17.26
N ILE A 517 17.85 3.95 17.39
CA ILE A 517 19.05 3.25 17.86
C ILE A 517 20.24 3.49 16.91
N LEU A 518 20.02 3.44 15.58
CA LEU A 518 21.02 3.81 14.58
C LEU A 518 21.46 5.28 14.69
N ALA A 519 20.52 6.22 14.78
CA ALA A 519 20.82 7.64 14.84
C ALA A 519 21.67 8.04 16.06
N VAL A 520 21.40 7.43 17.22
CA VAL A 520 22.08 7.78 18.49
C VAL A 520 23.44 7.06 18.65
N HIS A 521 23.64 5.89 18.04
CA HIS A 521 24.81 5.04 18.33
C HIS A 521 25.64 4.61 17.12
N ALA A 522 25.20 4.88 15.88
CA ALA A 522 25.95 4.62 14.65
C ALA A 522 26.25 5.89 13.84
N ALA A 523 26.07 7.08 14.42
CA ALA A 523 26.51 8.34 13.81
C ALA A 523 28.02 8.30 13.45
N GLY A 524 28.39 8.99 12.38
CA GLY A 524 29.75 8.95 11.78
C GLY A 524 30.09 7.67 11.01
N HIS A 525 29.24 6.63 11.04
CA HIS A 525 29.54 5.36 10.38
C HIS A 525 28.82 5.22 9.02
N PRO A 526 29.47 4.59 8.02
CA PRO A 526 28.85 4.31 6.73
C PRO A 526 27.85 3.16 6.83
N ILE A 527 26.76 3.28 6.07
CA ILE A 527 25.77 2.22 5.82
C ILE A 527 25.41 2.17 4.33
N ARG A 528 24.93 1.00 3.90
CA ARG A 528 24.27 0.78 2.61
C ARG A 528 22.78 0.51 2.90
N LEU A 529 21.89 1.35 2.39
CA LEU A 529 20.47 1.42 2.73
C LEU A 529 19.59 1.10 1.51
N VAL A 530 18.51 0.34 1.72
CA VAL A 530 17.32 0.34 0.87
C VAL A 530 16.21 1.11 1.57
N GLY A 531 15.63 2.08 0.87
CA GLY A 531 14.45 2.82 1.31
C GLY A 531 13.36 2.88 0.24
N ARG A 532 12.25 3.53 0.58
CA ARG A 532 11.17 3.94 -0.33
C ARG A 532 11.16 5.46 -0.43
N PHE A 533 11.18 6.06 -1.61
CA PHE A 533 11.05 7.51 -1.74
C PHE A 533 9.68 7.99 -1.24
N THR A 534 9.66 9.07 -0.45
CA THR A 534 8.41 9.61 0.15
C THR A 534 8.22 11.11 0.04
N GLY A 535 9.20 11.85 -0.50
CA GLY A 535 9.08 13.30 -0.69
C GLY A 535 10.41 13.98 -1.02
N PRO A 536 10.47 15.33 -0.96
CA PRO A 536 11.70 16.09 -1.19
C PRO A 536 12.77 15.71 -0.14
N ARG A 537 13.91 15.22 -0.61
CA ARG A 537 15.03 14.68 0.21
C ARG A 537 14.61 13.75 1.35
N ARG A 538 13.55 12.96 1.15
CA ARG A 538 13.03 12.00 2.15
C ARG A 538 12.81 10.61 1.57
N VAL A 539 13.28 9.61 2.31
CA VAL A 539 12.94 8.20 2.12
C VAL A 539 12.36 7.61 3.41
N ALA A 540 11.59 6.54 3.30
CA ALA A 540 11.26 5.66 4.42
C ALA A 540 12.23 4.47 4.42
N GLY A 541 12.88 4.18 5.55
CA GLY A 541 13.90 3.12 5.63
C GLY A 541 13.28 1.72 5.66
N LEU A 542 13.64 0.86 4.71
CA LEU A 542 13.14 -0.51 4.59
C LEU A 542 14.11 -1.53 5.18
N ALA A 543 15.38 -1.48 4.78
CA ALA A 543 16.42 -2.38 5.26
C ALA A 543 17.81 -1.76 5.09
N PHE A 544 18.81 -2.19 5.86
CA PHE A 544 20.19 -1.72 5.72
C PHE A 544 21.24 -2.81 5.97
N THR A 545 22.46 -2.57 5.49
CA THR A 545 23.67 -3.32 5.84
C THR A 545 24.83 -2.37 6.15
N ALA A 546 25.85 -2.89 6.82
CA ALA A 546 27.12 -2.21 7.05
C ALA A 546 28.24 -3.22 7.30
N LYS A 547 29.50 -2.85 7.01
CA LYS A 547 30.66 -3.72 7.24
C LYS A 547 30.94 -4.02 8.72
N TRP A 548 30.34 -3.25 9.63
CA TRP A 548 30.38 -3.48 11.09
C TRP A 548 29.22 -4.33 11.61
N LEU A 549 28.24 -4.70 10.78
CA LEU A 549 27.04 -5.42 11.21
C LEU A 549 27.38 -6.88 11.60
N PRO A 550 26.97 -7.36 12.80
CA PRO A 550 27.27 -8.73 13.22
C PRO A 550 26.64 -9.79 12.30
N ALA A 551 27.43 -10.84 11.99
CA ALA A 551 27.07 -11.91 11.06
C ALA A 551 25.75 -12.65 11.38
N ARG A 552 25.27 -12.61 12.63
CA ARG A 552 23.96 -13.13 13.07
C ARG A 552 22.76 -12.59 12.28
N HIS A 553 22.88 -11.42 11.65
CA HIS A 553 21.84 -10.82 10.82
C HIS A 553 21.78 -11.37 9.39
N GLY A 554 22.72 -12.25 8.99
CA GLY A 554 22.71 -12.84 7.64
C GLY A 554 22.97 -11.83 6.52
N GLY A 555 23.76 -10.79 6.79
CA GLY A 555 24.21 -9.80 5.81
C GLY A 555 23.46 -8.47 5.81
N HIS A 556 22.21 -8.40 6.27
CA HIS A 556 21.44 -7.14 6.37
C HIS A 556 20.34 -7.22 7.45
N VAL A 557 19.84 -6.07 7.88
CA VAL A 557 18.69 -5.97 8.80
C VAL A 557 17.49 -5.37 8.08
N ASP A 558 16.40 -6.14 8.05
CA ASP A 558 15.07 -5.66 7.66
C ASP A 558 14.53 -4.76 8.77
N LEU A 559 14.44 -3.45 8.55
CA LEU A 559 14.15 -2.47 9.61
C LEU A 559 12.75 -2.66 10.22
N GLY A 560 11.83 -3.32 9.51
CA GLY A 560 10.48 -3.64 9.94
C GLY A 560 10.31 -5.00 10.62
N THR A 561 11.35 -5.85 10.69
CA THR A 561 11.21 -7.23 11.22
C THR A 561 12.39 -7.70 12.08
N GLY A 562 13.60 -7.18 11.85
CA GLY A 562 14.79 -7.45 12.64
C GLY A 562 15.00 -6.35 13.69
N PRO A 563 14.82 -6.61 15.00
CA PRO A 563 15.11 -5.62 16.04
C PRO A 563 16.62 -5.47 16.25
N LEU A 564 17.08 -4.22 16.39
CA LEU A 564 18.44 -3.87 16.79
C LEU A 564 18.55 -3.68 18.30
N ALA A 565 19.65 -4.13 18.89
CA ALA A 565 20.10 -3.78 20.23
C ALA A 565 21.40 -2.95 20.17
N ARG A 566 21.80 -2.32 21.28
CA ARG A 566 23.07 -1.56 21.34
C ARG A 566 24.29 -2.42 20.99
N ALA A 567 24.25 -3.73 21.24
CA ALA A 567 25.31 -4.69 20.92
C ALA A 567 25.38 -5.12 19.44
N ASP A 568 24.50 -4.59 18.58
CA ASP A 568 24.59 -4.74 17.12
C ASP A 568 25.32 -3.58 16.45
N LEU A 569 25.56 -2.48 17.18
CA LEU A 569 26.11 -1.23 16.67
C LEU A 569 27.57 -1.03 17.09
N PRO A 570 28.37 -0.29 16.30
CA PRO A 570 29.79 -0.09 16.57
C PRO A 570 30.08 0.48 17.96
N GLY A 571 31.28 0.20 18.48
CA GLY A 571 31.82 0.94 19.61
C GLY A 571 31.97 2.41 19.24
N THR A 572 31.71 3.32 20.17
CA THR A 572 31.97 4.76 19.95
C THR A 572 33.46 4.96 19.70
N LEU A 573 33.83 5.46 18.52
CA LEU A 573 35.17 5.96 18.26
C LEU A 573 35.46 7.12 19.23
N PRO A 574 36.64 7.16 19.89
CA PRO A 574 37.02 8.30 20.71
C PRO A 574 37.26 9.52 19.81
N THR A 575 36.74 10.67 20.23
CA THR A 575 36.97 11.95 19.57
C THR A 575 38.49 12.26 19.55
N PRO A 576 39.06 12.87 18.49
CA PRO A 576 40.50 13.14 18.39
C PRO A 576 41.13 14.02 19.50
N ALA A 577 40.33 14.55 20.43
CA ALA A 577 40.81 15.28 21.61
C ALA A 577 41.38 14.37 22.71
N ASP A 578 40.96 13.10 22.79
CA ASP A 578 41.20 12.25 23.98
C ASP A 578 42.54 11.48 23.96
N GLN A 579 43.33 11.61 22.88
CA GLN A 579 44.65 10.96 22.76
C GLN A 579 45.78 11.72 23.51
N ALA A 580 45.45 12.80 24.22
CA ALA A 580 46.42 13.69 24.88
C ALA A 580 46.67 13.40 26.38
N SER A 581 46.07 12.35 26.97
CA SER A 581 46.22 12.04 28.41
C SER A 581 46.44 10.55 28.71
N VAL A 582 47.59 10.01 28.28
CA VAL A 582 48.10 8.72 28.78
C VAL A 582 49.47 8.93 29.44
N LEU A 583 49.45 9.19 30.74
CA LEU A 583 50.61 9.01 31.63
C LEU A 583 50.26 7.92 32.67
N PRO A 584 51.12 6.93 32.92
CA PRO A 584 50.80 5.84 33.84
C PRO A 584 50.85 6.30 35.30
N LYS A 585 49.83 5.95 36.09
CA LYS A 585 49.74 6.25 37.52
C LYS A 585 50.19 5.04 38.35
N PRO A 586 51.23 5.15 39.21
CA PRO A 586 51.67 4.04 40.06
C PRO A 586 50.59 3.60 41.06
N GLY A 587 50.52 2.29 41.34
CA GLY A 587 49.50 1.69 42.20
C GLY A 587 49.85 1.67 43.69
N ILE A 588 48.82 1.48 44.55
CA ILE A 588 48.92 1.28 46.00
C ILE A 588 47.97 0.11 46.38
N PRO A 589 48.38 -0.86 47.22
CA PRO A 589 47.59 -2.07 47.52
C PRO A 589 46.50 -1.89 48.60
N PRO A 590 45.55 -2.85 48.73
CA PRO A 590 44.33 -2.69 49.56
C PRO A 590 44.41 -3.28 50.98
N ARG A 591 43.53 -2.80 51.88
CA ARG A 591 43.08 -3.49 53.11
C ARG A 591 41.63 -3.08 53.52
N PRO A 592 40.94 -3.81 54.42
CA PRO A 592 39.47 -3.84 54.50
C PRO A 592 38.84 -3.34 55.83
N ALA A 593 37.49 -3.35 55.88
CA ALA A 593 36.51 -3.39 57.02
C ALA A 593 36.92 -2.86 58.42
N ASP A 594 36.08 -2.12 59.17
CA ASP A 594 34.68 -2.45 59.50
C ASP A 594 33.82 -1.24 60.01
N GLN A 595 32.49 -1.42 60.01
CA GLN A 595 31.30 -0.82 60.72
C GLN A 595 31.41 0.28 61.85
N PRO A 596 30.30 0.83 62.44
CA PRO A 596 29.07 1.46 61.88
C PRO A 596 28.52 2.71 62.68
N SER A 597 27.38 3.31 62.25
CA SER A 597 26.40 4.14 63.05
C SER A 597 26.83 5.55 63.57
N THR A 598 26.01 6.60 63.86
CA THR A 598 24.56 6.97 63.70
C THR A 598 24.42 8.54 63.80
N PRO A 599 23.24 9.20 63.57
CA PRO A 599 23.13 10.66 63.29
C PRO A 599 22.80 11.56 64.52
N PRO A 600 22.68 12.90 64.36
CA PRO A 600 21.33 13.50 64.23
C PRO A 600 21.17 14.74 63.30
N THR A 601 19.91 15.10 63.04
CA THR A 601 19.34 16.31 62.38
C THR A 601 19.01 17.43 63.42
N PRO A 602 18.33 18.58 63.12
CA PRO A 602 18.05 19.31 61.86
C PRO A 602 18.27 20.87 61.94
N GLY A 603 17.98 21.61 60.85
CA GLY A 603 17.16 22.84 60.99
C GLY A 603 17.41 24.09 60.10
N ILE A 604 16.29 24.73 59.73
CA ILE A 604 16.06 26.19 59.48
C ILE A 604 16.36 26.75 58.06
N PRO A 605 15.55 27.72 57.53
CA PRO A 605 15.19 27.79 56.10
C PRO A 605 15.60 29.11 55.38
N PRO A 606 15.29 29.32 54.06
CA PRO A 606 15.86 30.40 53.24
C PRO A 606 14.97 31.64 53.07
N THR A 607 15.59 32.73 52.58
CA THR A 607 14.92 33.94 52.05
C THR A 607 15.60 34.43 50.74
N PRO A 608 14.89 35.18 49.86
CA PRO A 608 15.28 35.33 48.45
C PRO A 608 16.03 36.63 48.11
N GLY A 609 16.78 36.61 46.99
CA GLY A 609 17.37 37.80 46.36
C GLY A 609 17.81 37.55 44.91
N MET A 610 16.99 37.94 43.94
CA MET A 610 17.38 38.08 42.52
C MET A 610 18.26 39.32 42.33
N PRO A 611 19.16 39.33 41.34
CA PRO A 611 18.77 39.93 40.07
C PRO A 611 18.99 39.04 38.83
N LEU A 612 18.16 39.25 37.81
CA LEU A 612 18.22 38.59 36.50
C LEU A 612 19.38 39.15 35.64
N ALA A 613 20.51 38.45 35.54
CA ALA A 613 21.52 38.69 34.49
C ALA A 613 22.58 37.57 34.38
N LEU A 614 22.22 36.33 33.98
CA LEU A 614 23.16 35.32 33.43
C LEU A 614 22.46 34.04 32.89
N ILE A 615 21.47 34.20 32.01
CA ILE A 615 21.00 33.12 31.11
C ILE A 615 20.99 33.68 29.68
N SER A 616 22.19 33.84 29.13
CA SER A 616 22.43 34.13 27.71
C SER A 616 23.91 33.86 27.41
N LEU A 617 24.19 32.64 26.95
CA LEU A 617 25.43 32.13 26.33
C LEU A 617 25.36 30.58 26.17
N ALA A 618 24.17 30.05 25.85
CA ALA A 618 23.92 28.61 25.75
C ALA A 618 22.91 28.18 24.66
N ASP A 619 22.29 29.12 23.92
CA ASP A 619 21.31 28.82 22.86
C ASP A 619 21.90 28.88 21.43
N ASP A 620 23.04 29.58 21.23
CA ASP A 620 23.62 29.92 19.92
C ASP A 620 24.31 28.74 19.17
N LEU A 621 24.03 27.49 19.55
CA LEU A 621 24.40 26.28 18.79
C LEU A 621 23.20 25.36 18.51
N THR A 622 22.00 25.94 18.43
CA THR A 622 20.87 25.29 17.78
C THR A 622 21.07 25.29 16.25
N GLY A 623 21.09 24.10 15.64
CA GLY A 623 21.49 23.89 14.24
C GLY A 623 20.45 24.30 13.18
N ASP A 624 19.90 25.50 13.29
CA ASP A 624 18.80 26.02 12.44
C ASP A 624 19.28 27.06 11.40
N GLN A 625 20.56 27.03 11.04
CA GLN A 625 21.21 28.00 10.12
C GLN A 625 21.84 27.37 8.87
N ILE A 626 21.54 26.10 8.56
CA ILE A 626 21.66 25.63 7.17
C ILE A 626 20.37 26.02 6.45
N GLY A 627 20.37 27.25 5.93
CA GLY A 627 19.20 27.88 5.32
C GLY A 627 18.73 27.22 4.03
N ALA A 628 17.96 26.13 4.15
CA ALA A 628 17.15 25.63 3.05
C ALA A 628 16.17 26.71 2.59
N PRO A 629 15.96 26.91 1.27
CA PRO A 629 15.02 27.92 0.78
C PRO A 629 13.61 27.64 1.31
N PRO A 630 12.83 28.68 1.67
CA PRO A 630 11.49 28.49 2.21
C PRO A 630 10.61 27.77 1.19
N ALA A 631 10.19 26.55 1.55
CA ALA A 631 9.46 25.69 0.64
C ALA A 631 8.19 26.39 0.10
N PRO A 632 7.98 26.42 -1.23
CA PRO A 632 6.93 27.24 -1.83
C PRO A 632 5.52 26.81 -1.34
N PRO A 633 4.58 27.76 -1.19
CA PRO A 633 3.40 27.58 -0.34
C PRO A 633 2.28 26.67 -0.90
N LEU A 634 2.58 25.63 -1.71
CA LEU A 634 1.60 24.63 -2.14
C LEU A 634 0.90 23.92 -0.98
N HIS A 635 1.50 23.90 0.21
CA HIS A 635 0.84 23.38 1.42
C HIS A 635 -0.49 24.10 1.71
N LEU A 636 -0.66 25.37 1.28
CA LEU A 636 -1.94 26.09 1.36
C LEU A 636 -2.99 25.47 0.44
N LEU A 637 -2.62 25.12 -0.80
CA LEU A 637 -3.51 24.43 -1.74
C LEU A 637 -3.89 23.04 -1.21
N ARG A 638 -2.91 22.27 -0.74
CA ARG A 638 -3.12 20.95 -0.13
C ARG A 638 -4.06 21.04 1.09
N HIS A 639 -3.83 22.01 1.97
CA HIS A 639 -4.68 22.25 3.13
C HIS A 639 -6.14 22.53 2.74
N GLN A 640 -6.37 23.35 1.71
CA GLN A 640 -7.73 23.64 1.23
C GLN A 640 -8.41 22.42 0.58
N LEU A 641 -7.67 21.55 -0.11
CA LEU A 641 -8.18 20.27 -0.63
C LEU A 641 -8.59 19.32 0.51
N GLU A 642 -7.76 19.20 1.55
CA GLU A 642 -8.01 18.38 2.74
C GLU A 642 -9.16 18.94 3.59
N ARG A 643 -9.29 20.27 3.71
CA ARG A 643 -10.47 20.92 4.35
C ARG A 643 -11.77 20.54 3.65
N VAL A 644 -11.80 20.45 2.31
CA VAL A 644 -12.98 20.00 1.56
C VAL A 644 -13.24 18.51 1.76
N ALA A 645 -12.22 17.65 1.72
CA ALA A 645 -12.41 16.22 2.01
C ALA A 645 -12.94 15.98 3.44
N SER A 646 -12.49 16.78 4.40
CA SER A 646 -12.91 16.70 5.81
C SER A 646 -14.32 17.28 6.04
N ALA A 647 -14.55 18.55 5.71
CA ALA A 647 -15.75 19.30 6.10
C ALA A 647 -16.72 19.64 4.94
N GLY A 648 -16.42 19.17 3.72
CA GLY A 648 -17.26 19.35 2.55
C GLY A 648 -17.28 20.77 1.99
N ARG A 649 -18.32 21.09 1.21
CA ARG A 649 -18.55 22.42 0.61
C ARG A 649 -18.44 23.59 1.61
N PRO A 650 -18.94 23.51 2.87
CA PRO A 650 -18.81 24.60 3.84
C PRO A 650 -17.37 25.06 4.13
N ALA A 651 -16.36 24.22 3.91
CA ALA A 651 -14.96 24.58 4.10
C ALA A 651 -14.54 25.81 3.28
N LEU A 652 -15.10 25.96 2.08
CA LEU A 652 -14.70 26.97 1.10
C LEU A 652 -15.29 28.37 1.36
N LEU A 653 -16.08 28.53 2.43
CA LEU A 653 -16.69 29.81 2.81
C LEU A 653 -15.69 30.80 3.44
N THR A 654 -14.51 30.34 3.88
CA THR A 654 -13.50 31.17 4.55
C THR A 654 -12.06 30.81 4.17
N GLY A 655 -11.15 31.79 4.19
CA GLY A 655 -9.70 31.64 3.99
C GLY A 655 -9.23 31.50 2.54
N VAL A 656 -10.05 30.92 1.65
CA VAL A 656 -9.68 30.58 0.26
C VAL A 656 -9.08 31.77 -0.52
N GLY A 657 -9.67 32.97 -0.39
CA GLY A 657 -9.20 34.17 -1.08
C GLY A 657 -7.88 34.77 -0.52
N ASP A 658 -7.51 34.43 0.72
CA ASP A 658 -6.26 34.90 1.33
C ASP A 658 -5.11 33.97 0.96
N ASP A 659 -5.37 32.65 0.96
CA ASP A 659 -4.42 31.65 0.49
C ASP A 659 -4.19 31.73 -1.02
N ALA A 660 -5.22 32.07 -1.81
CA ALA A 660 -5.06 32.32 -3.25
C ALA A 660 -4.15 33.55 -3.51
N ARG A 661 -4.26 34.61 -2.70
CA ARG A 661 -3.34 35.77 -2.79
C ARG A 661 -1.92 35.36 -2.41
N ARG A 662 -1.71 34.68 -1.29
CA ARG A 662 -0.39 34.16 -0.87
C ARG A 662 0.28 33.28 -1.93
N LEU A 663 -0.49 32.45 -2.64
CA LEU A 663 0.02 31.66 -3.77
C LEU A 663 0.44 32.56 -4.94
N ALA A 664 -0.34 33.60 -5.29
CA ALA A 664 0.00 34.55 -6.35
C ALA A 664 1.21 35.44 -5.99
N ASP A 665 1.29 35.89 -4.74
CA ASP A 665 2.40 36.66 -4.18
C ASP A 665 3.71 35.85 -4.19
N ALA A 666 3.63 34.53 -4.00
CA ALA A 666 4.73 33.57 -4.18
C ALA A 666 4.93 33.12 -5.66
N HIS A 667 4.41 33.88 -6.63
CA HIS A 667 4.46 33.63 -8.08
C HIS A 667 3.82 32.32 -8.58
N LEU A 668 3.11 31.56 -7.73
CA LEU A 668 2.38 30.34 -8.09
C LEU A 668 0.99 30.69 -8.69
N SER A 669 0.99 31.47 -9.77
CA SER A 669 -0.23 32.02 -10.40
C SER A 669 -1.25 30.94 -10.80
N ALA A 670 -0.79 29.78 -11.30
CA ALA A 670 -1.65 28.65 -11.62
C ALA A 670 -2.28 28.02 -10.37
N ALA A 671 -1.54 27.92 -9.25
CA ALA A 671 -2.06 27.44 -7.97
C ALA A 671 -3.15 28.39 -7.42
N ALA A 672 -2.91 29.71 -7.49
CA ALA A 672 -3.87 30.73 -7.12
C ALA A 672 -5.15 30.67 -7.98
N ALA A 673 -5.01 30.41 -9.29
CA ALA A 673 -6.13 30.29 -10.21
C ALA A 673 -7.00 29.06 -9.93
N VAL A 674 -6.41 27.87 -9.74
CA VAL A 674 -7.19 26.66 -9.40
C VAL A 674 -7.85 26.75 -8.02
N LEU A 675 -7.19 27.39 -7.04
CA LEU A 675 -7.78 27.63 -5.72
C LEU A 675 -8.95 28.62 -5.78
N SER A 676 -8.83 29.69 -6.57
CA SER A 676 -9.91 30.66 -6.80
C SER A 676 -11.11 30.02 -7.51
N ALA A 677 -10.86 29.16 -8.51
CA ALA A 677 -11.91 28.39 -9.18
C ALA A 677 -12.62 27.42 -8.23
N LEU A 678 -11.88 26.74 -7.34
CA LEU A 678 -12.42 25.89 -6.28
C LEU A 678 -13.31 26.70 -5.32
N GLY A 679 -12.84 27.87 -4.85
CA GLY A 679 -13.62 28.77 -4.00
C GLY A 679 -14.95 29.20 -4.65
N ALA A 680 -14.89 29.65 -5.91
CA ALA A 680 -16.07 30.03 -6.68
C ALA A 680 -17.05 28.85 -6.85
N ALA A 681 -16.56 27.65 -7.16
CA ALA A 681 -17.38 26.45 -7.27
C ALA A 681 -17.99 26.03 -5.92
N GLY A 682 -17.32 26.31 -4.80
CA GLY A 682 -17.83 26.09 -3.44
C GLY A 682 -19.00 26.99 -3.06
N VAL A 683 -18.91 28.29 -3.40
CA VAL A 683 -19.97 29.28 -3.15
C VAL A 683 -21.20 29.07 -4.07
N ARG A 684 -20.99 28.55 -5.28
CA ARG A 684 -22.06 28.30 -6.28
C ARG A 684 -23.20 27.44 -5.72
N ARG A 685 -24.41 28.01 -5.69
CA ARG A 685 -25.67 27.35 -5.30
C ARG A 685 -26.85 27.86 -6.13
N THR A 686 -26.90 27.40 -7.38
CA THR A 686 -28.05 27.54 -8.27
C THR A 686 -29.22 26.65 -7.80
N ARG A 687 -30.41 26.93 -8.32
CA ARG A 687 -31.64 26.19 -8.03
C ARG A 687 -32.37 25.86 -9.33
N ASP A 688 -33.05 24.72 -9.34
CA ASP A 688 -33.95 24.34 -10.43
C ASP A 688 -35.24 25.17 -10.42
N VAL A 689 -36.08 25.00 -11.44
CA VAL A 689 -37.38 25.69 -11.58
C VAL A 689 -38.39 25.37 -10.47
N PHE A 690 -38.09 24.39 -9.61
CA PHE A 690 -38.88 24.01 -8.43
C PHE A 690 -38.24 24.50 -7.12
N GLY A 691 -37.19 25.33 -7.19
CA GLY A 691 -36.47 25.88 -6.04
C GLY A 691 -35.56 24.89 -5.31
N ARG A 692 -35.38 23.67 -5.82
CA ARG A 692 -34.45 22.66 -5.27
C ARG A 692 -33.02 23.02 -5.67
N LEU A 693 -32.00 22.61 -4.91
CA LEU A 693 -30.61 22.85 -5.29
C LEU A 693 -30.26 22.04 -6.55
N ASP A 694 -29.51 22.63 -7.48
CA ASP A 694 -29.08 21.94 -8.70
C ASP A 694 -28.01 20.89 -8.36
N PRO A 695 -28.21 19.58 -8.67
CA PRO A 695 -27.18 18.56 -8.50
C PRO A 695 -25.93 18.80 -9.36
N HIS A 696 -26.02 19.60 -10.43
CA HIS A 696 -24.88 19.95 -11.27
C HIS A 696 -23.84 20.79 -10.52
N ASP A 697 -24.22 21.60 -9.53
CA ASP A 697 -23.24 22.36 -8.72
C ASP A 697 -22.36 21.45 -7.85
N VAL A 698 -22.84 20.25 -7.50
CA VAL A 698 -22.03 19.21 -6.81
C VAL A 698 -20.99 18.63 -7.75
N GLN A 699 -21.36 18.34 -9.00
CA GLN A 699 -20.43 17.91 -10.06
C GLN A 699 -19.37 18.98 -10.37
N GLN A 700 -19.78 20.26 -10.45
CA GLN A 700 -18.85 21.38 -10.70
C GLN A 700 -17.87 21.61 -9.54
N LEU A 701 -18.31 21.48 -8.28
CA LEU A 701 -17.42 21.50 -7.12
C LEU A 701 -16.39 20.36 -7.19
N ALA A 702 -16.83 19.13 -7.47
CA ALA A 702 -15.93 17.99 -7.58
C ALA A 702 -14.94 18.13 -8.74
N ARG A 703 -15.36 18.69 -9.88
CA ARG A 703 -14.47 19.00 -11.02
C ARG A 703 -13.43 20.08 -10.67
N ALA A 704 -13.83 21.14 -9.97
CA ALA A 704 -12.90 22.19 -9.54
C ALA A 704 -11.89 21.66 -8.51
N TRP A 705 -12.35 20.85 -7.56
CA TRP A 705 -11.50 20.19 -6.56
C TRP A 705 -10.54 19.18 -7.23
N LEU A 706 -11.01 18.37 -8.18
CA LEU A 706 -10.16 17.45 -8.94
C LEU A 706 -9.08 18.20 -9.74
N THR A 707 -9.45 19.29 -10.41
CA THR A 707 -8.49 20.15 -11.14
C THR A 707 -7.39 20.66 -10.19
N ALA A 708 -7.78 21.17 -9.02
CA ALA A 708 -6.85 21.62 -7.99
C ALA A 708 -5.99 20.49 -7.41
N ALA A 709 -6.55 19.30 -7.21
CA ALA A 709 -5.84 18.13 -6.64
C ALA A 709 -4.86 17.48 -7.64
N VAL A 710 -5.17 17.47 -8.93
CA VAL A 710 -4.25 17.02 -9.99
C VAL A 710 -3.12 18.03 -10.18
N TYR A 711 -3.43 19.33 -10.15
CA TYR A 711 -2.39 20.38 -10.15
C TYR A 711 -1.48 20.26 -8.92
N GLU A 712 -2.03 20.08 -7.72
CA GLU A 712 -1.29 19.93 -6.47
C GLU A 712 -0.32 18.75 -6.55
N GLN A 713 -0.79 17.58 -6.98
CA GLN A 713 0.06 16.40 -7.18
C GLN A 713 1.19 16.67 -8.19
N ALA A 714 0.87 17.23 -9.37
CA ALA A 714 1.86 17.47 -10.41
C ALA A 714 2.93 18.49 -9.97
N ALA A 715 2.53 19.57 -9.32
CA ALA A 715 3.46 20.58 -8.82
C ALA A 715 4.29 20.07 -7.62
N ALA A 716 3.72 19.23 -6.76
CA ALA A 716 4.46 18.57 -5.68
C ALA A 716 5.49 17.55 -6.21
N HIS A 717 5.19 16.82 -7.29
CA HIS A 717 6.15 15.96 -7.98
C HIS A 717 7.31 16.78 -8.58
N GLU A 718 7.03 17.93 -9.21
CA GLU A 718 8.05 18.79 -9.81
C GLU A 718 8.97 19.41 -8.76
N LEU A 719 8.41 20.00 -7.70
CA LEU A 719 9.19 20.55 -6.59
C LEU A 719 10.00 19.47 -5.86
N THR A 720 9.48 18.24 -5.81
CA THR A 720 10.25 17.10 -5.29
C THR A 720 11.46 16.84 -6.18
N ARG A 721 11.31 16.82 -7.53
CA ARG A 721 12.45 16.68 -8.45
C ARG A 721 13.49 17.77 -8.24
N ILE A 722 13.05 19.03 -8.14
CA ILE A 722 13.94 20.20 -7.91
C ILE A 722 14.69 20.07 -6.58
N ALA A 723 14.00 19.79 -5.48
CA ALA A 723 14.61 19.66 -4.16
C ALA A 723 15.63 18.51 -4.03
N TRP A 724 15.54 17.50 -4.90
CA TRP A 724 16.54 16.45 -5.02
C TRP A 724 17.68 16.76 -6.02
N ALA A 725 17.47 17.69 -6.97
CA ALA A 725 18.48 18.14 -7.92
C ALA A 725 19.38 19.26 -7.36
N GLU A 726 18.83 20.11 -6.49
CA GLU A 726 19.60 21.00 -5.64
C GLU A 726 20.51 20.18 -4.73
N THR A 727 21.82 20.40 -4.80
CA THR A 727 22.78 19.84 -3.83
C THR A 727 23.09 20.90 -2.78
N THR A 728 23.18 20.51 -1.51
CA THR A 728 23.65 21.41 -0.44
C THR A 728 25.17 21.29 -0.36
N GLU A 729 25.86 22.42 -0.54
CA GLU A 729 27.24 22.57 -0.07
C GLU A 729 27.23 22.59 1.46
N VAL A 730 28.18 21.87 2.08
CA VAL A 730 28.28 21.60 3.53
C VAL A 730 29.65 22.05 4.03
#